data_AF-A0A5C4S3H7-F1
#
_entry.id   AF-A0A5C4S3H7-F1
#
_cell.length_a   1.000
_cell.length_b   1.000
_cell.length_c   1.000
_cell.angle_alpha   90.00
_cell.angle_beta   90.00
_cell.angle_gamma   90.00
#
_symmetry.space_group_name_H-M   'P 1'
#
loop_
_entity.id
_entity.type
_entity.pdbx_description
1 polymer ?
#
loop_
_entity_poly.entity_id
_entity_poly.type
_entity_poly.pdbx_seq_one_letter_code
_entity_poly.pdbx_strand_id
1 'polypeptide(L)'
;MSMSAAPYPALRLLAGCCAGILCGSAALLPLPAWFLLALLSSLLVLSGSIMGVLSRTTFPSLLEAATYMVLVVSVFAFRTGYLLGFEPGDSLLRFAGRELHVYGKVVQGPKQLEHGQRWTMEASQVWHEEQAHDTGGRLQVYLNLPDSAGERVVEIGDMVWVRGTVQPLPEARNPADFDMRAYGRLHGVRSSVYLQGPWLLENHGPDEQPSLRRWFAIPLRHYLEAGLERLLPPGNERQFFRGILLGERDRLDTEVYDLFRNTGTAHVLAVSGLHVGLVVLIVLLPLQRLRQTVPGRWIVLGLVMFLLLLYTMVTGGAPSVRRASIMASVLLAGYTLGREAFPLNSLAVADLIILTINPLELYHPGFLMTNAAAASIIVLIPIWSGRLQEPGDSNWKQRARFLLQGTGVTLAAMVGVAPLVALYFGTFSPVALLANIPVVMLVSGMLYAILPALVCAPFAMFPAQVLADAGWFLARAAIETAAFFSSLPYASINCNPPQEGVVLYYVILVALVISWKLQRWGPALTAIGIALNVHAWGGLFTASRATPAAVEAVRLRQASAYLFPDGTGGCVQFGGDDSPESLTTVRRHCRHVGLRTPEVVIQPGSSDGSVGAGLSPSTFVLEVHDGLFYIIAGHRSCAVVTRLRYFIDEYVPRADVVLYLPHAKFDAESYLALQTWHAAVQPSLFLLDAEAVSGRGGHASQLIQVFAARHERAGLVR
;
A
#
# COMPACT_ATOMS: atom_id res chain seq x y z
N MET A 1 12.49 -38.56 -4.47
CA MET A 1 11.06 -38.17 -4.62
C MET A 1 10.81 -37.89 -6.09
N SER A 2 10.00 -38.71 -6.77
CA SER A 2 9.62 -38.48 -8.17
C SER A 2 8.84 -37.16 -8.28
N MET A 3 9.08 -36.38 -9.34
CA MET A 3 8.31 -35.16 -9.67
C MET A 3 6.91 -35.48 -10.22
N SER A 4 6.25 -36.48 -9.63
CA SER A 4 4.83 -36.64 -9.85
C SER A 4 4.14 -35.46 -9.18
N ALA A 5 3.36 -34.67 -9.91
CA ALA A 5 2.45 -33.69 -9.33
C ALA A 5 1.27 -34.37 -8.57
N ALA A 6 1.20 -35.70 -8.58
CA ALA A 6 0.16 -36.48 -7.90
C ALA A 6 -0.04 -36.16 -6.40
N PRO A 7 0.99 -35.90 -5.57
CA PRO A 7 0.80 -35.68 -4.14
C PRO A 7 0.26 -34.29 -3.77
N TYR A 8 0.14 -33.35 -4.73
CA TYR A 8 -0.35 -31.98 -4.49
C TYR A 8 -1.64 -31.68 -5.28
N PRO A 9 -2.79 -32.30 -4.93
CA PRO A 9 -4.05 -32.07 -5.63
C PRO A 9 -4.55 -30.63 -5.48
N ALA A 10 -4.44 -30.02 -4.29
CA ALA A 10 -4.95 -28.67 -4.06
C ALA A 10 -4.16 -27.62 -4.83
N LEU A 11 -2.84 -27.82 -4.99
CA LEU A 11 -1.99 -26.90 -5.75
C LEU A 11 -2.36 -26.85 -7.24
N ARG A 12 -2.70 -28.01 -7.82
CA ARG A 12 -3.18 -28.10 -9.22
C ARG A 12 -4.51 -27.39 -9.41
N LEU A 13 -5.42 -27.57 -8.47
CA LEU A 13 -6.73 -26.94 -8.47
C LEU A 13 -6.61 -25.42 -8.31
N LEU A 14 -5.71 -24.97 -7.41
CA LEU A 14 -5.39 -23.56 -7.22
C LEU A 14 -4.86 -22.90 -8.52
N ALA A 15 -3.98 -23.58 -9.26
CA ALA A 15 -3.50 -23.08 -10.54
C ALA A 15 -4.65 -22.86 -11.54
N GLY A 16 -5.63 -23.78 -11.57
CA GLY A 16 -6.86 -23.62 -12.36
C GLY A 16 -7.71 -22.43 -11.90
N CYS A 17 -7.88 -22.26 -10.59
CA CYS A 17 -8.60 -21.12 -10.03
C CYS A 17 -7.93 -19.79 -10.42
N CYS A 18 -6.61 -19.67 -10.23
CA CYS A 18 -5.86 -18.47 -10.61
C CYS A 18 -5.97 -18.17 -12.11
N ALA A 19 -5.85 -19.19 -12.97
CA ALA A 19 -6.03 -19.03 -14.41
C ALA A 19 -7.44 -18.54 -14.76
N GLY A 20 -8.48 -19.09 -14.12
CA GLY A 20 -9.86 -18.62 -14.27
C GLY A 20 -10.04 -17.15 -13.87
N ILE A 21 -9.50 -16.74 -12.72
CA ILE A 21 -9.57 -15.36 -12.24
C ILE A 21 -8.91 -14.39 -13.24
N LEU A 22 -7.72 -14.74 -13.74
CA LEU A 22 -7.02 -13.95 -14.75
C LEU A 22 -7.83 -13.85 -16.05
N CYS A 23 -8.35 -14.97 -16.56
CA CYS A 23 -9.18 -15.00 -17.78
C CYS A 23 -10.46 -14.15 -17.65
N GLY A 24 -11.11 -14.22 -16.49
CA GLY A 24 -12.30 -13.41 -16.20
C GLY A 24 -12.01 -11.91 -16.11
N SER A 25 -10.87 -11.55 -15.51
CA SER A 25 -10.45 -10.15 -15.39
C SER A 25 -10.03 -9.51 -16.71
N ALA A 26 -9.39 -10.27 -17.59
CA ALA A 26 -8.98 -9.83 -18.92
C ALA A 26 -10.16 -9.73 -19.90
N ALA A 27 -11.37 -10.09 -19.45
CA ALA A 27 -12.60 -10.07 -20.25
C ALA A 27 -12.47 -10.81 -21.60
N LEU A 28 -11.72 -11.92 -21.63
CA LEU A 28 -11.41 -12.66 -22.86
C LEU A 28 -12.67 -13.19 -23.56
N LEU A 29 -13.72 -13.49 -22.80
CA LEU A 29 -15.03 -13.91 -23.30
C LEU A 29 -16.14 -13.12 -22.58
N PRO A 30 -17.29 -12.91 -23.24
CA PRO A 30 -18.44 -12.28 -22.61
C PRO A 30 -19.02 -13.17 -21.50
N LEU A 31 -19.64 -12.56 -20.50
CA LEU A 31 -20.21 -13.25 -19.32
C LEU A 31 -21.09 -14.48 -19.66
N PRO A 32 -22.03 -14.43 -20.63
CA PRO A 32 -22.84 -15.58 -20.99
C PRO A 32 -22.03 -16.76 -21.55
N ALA A 33 -20.91 -16.50 -22.23
CA ALA A 33 -20.06 -17.55 -22.77
C ALA A 33 -19.35 -18.31 -21.65
N TRP A 34 -18.84 -17.62 -20.62
CA TRP A 34 -18.27 -18.27 -19.44
C TRP A 34 -19.31 -19.10 -18.68
N PHE A 35 -20.53 -18.59 -18.56
CA PHE A 35 -21.63 -19.31 -17.94
C PHE A 35 -21.98 -20.60 -18.71
N LEU A 36 -22.11 -20.52 -20.04
CA LEU A 36 -22.38 -21.67 -20.89
C LEU A 36 -21.26 -22.72 -20.79
N LEU A 37 -20.00 -22.28 -20.77
CA LEU A 37 -18.85 -23.18 -20.69
C LEU A 37 -18.79 -23.88 -19.32
N ALA A 38 -19.12 -23.19 -18.24
CA ALA A 38 -19.29 -23.78 -16.91
C ALA A 38 -20.47 -24.77 -16.86
N LEU A 39 -21.59 -24.45 -17.52
CA LEU A 39 -22.75 -25.34 -17.58
C LEU A 39 -22.44 -26.63 -18.36
N LEU A 40 -21.86 -26.51 -19.56
CA LEU A 40 -21.50 -27.66 -20.39
C LEU A 40 -20.46 -28.56 -19.71
N SER A 41 -19.42 -27.97 -19.13
CA SER A 41 -18.40 -28.72 -18.40
C SER A 41 -18.95 -29.40 -17.14
N SER A 42 -19.89 -28.78 -16.43
CA SER A 42 -20.54 -29.43 -15.27
C SER A 42 -21.41 -30.62 -15.67
N LEU A 43 -22.17 -30.52 -16.78
CA LEU A 43 -22.93 -31.64 -17.34
C LEU A 43 -22.02 -32.80 -17.78
N LEU A 44 -20.88 -32.48 -18.43
CA LEU A 44 -19.91 -33.50 -18.84
C LEU A 44 -19.29 -34.21 -17.63
N VAL A 45 -18.85 -33.47 -16.61
CA VAL A 45 -18.30 -34.05 -15.37
C VAL A 45 -19.35 -34.91 -14.65
N LEU A 46 -20.60 -34.46 -14.59
CA LEU A 46 -21.69 -35.22 -13.99
C LEU A 46 -21.98 -36.51 -14.78
N SER A 47 -22.04 -36.44 -16.10
CA SER A 47 -22.27 -37.60 -16.97
C SER A 47 -21.14 -38.63 -16.87
N GLY A 48 -19.89 -38.19 -16.85
CA GLY A 48 -18.72 -39.04 -16.61
C GLY A 48 -18.75 -39.70 -15.24
N SER A 49 -19.08 -38.93 -14.20
CA SER A 49 -19.26 -39.44 -12.82
C SER A 49 -20.34 -40.53 -12.74
N ILE A 50 -21.50 -40.30 -13.36
CA ILE A 50 -22.59 -41.29 -13.40
C ILE A 50 -22.16 -42.54 -14.19
N MET A 51 -21.54 -42.36 -15.36
CA MET A 51 -21.11 -43.47 -16.20
C MET A 51 -20.00 -44.29 -15.54
N GLY A 52 -19.08 -43.65 -14.81
CA GLY A 52 -18.04 -44.33 -14.02
C GLY A 52 -18.62 -45.17 -12.89
N VAL A 53 -19.65 -44.68 -12.20
CA VAL A 53 -20.38 -45.45 -11.19
C VAL A 53 -21.13 -46.63 -11.81
N LEU A 54 -21.80 -46.42 -12.96
CA LEU A 54 -22.57 -47.47 -13.65
C LEU A 54 -21.69 -48.55 -14.28
N SER A 55 -20.56 -48.18 -14.87
CA SER A 55 -19.65 -49.10 -15.58
C SER A 55 -18.62 -49.80 -14.68
N ARG A 56 -18.55 -49.44 -13.39
CA ARG A 56 -17.55 -49.94 -12.42
C ARG A 56 -16.10 -49.82 -12.91
N THR A 57 -15.82 -48.94 -13.87
CA THR A 57 -14.47 -48.68 -14.35
C THR A 57 -13.68 -47.86 -13.33
N THR A 58 -12.35 -47.99 -13.34
CA THR A 58 -11.46 -47.20 -12.51
C THR A 58 -11.53 -45.73 -12.89
N PHE A 59 -12.28 -44.98 -12.07
CA PHE A 59 -12.37 -43.53 -12.06
C PHE A 59 -11.01 -42.89 -11.69
N PRO A 60 -10.60 -41.72 -12.22
CA PRO A 60 -11.11 -40.94 -13.36
C PRO A 60 -10.24 -41.06 -14.64
N SER A 61 -10.84 -40.82 -15.81
CA SER A 61 -10.13 -40.73 -17.10
C SER A 61 -9.41 -39.37 -17.27
N LEU A 62 -8.37 -39.30 -18.12
CA LEU A 62 -7.66 -38.04 -18.42
C LEU A 62 -8.63 -36.96 -18.95
N LEU A 63 -9.63 -37.37 -19.72
CA LEU A 63 -10.66 -36.50 -20.27
C LEU A 63 -11.52 -35.88 -19.15
N GLU A 64 -11.95 -36.68 -18.17
CA GLU A 64 -12.72 -36.17 -17.02
C GLU A 64 -11.91 -35.16 -16.20
N ALA A 65 -10.64 -35.45 -15.92
CA ALA A 65 -9.77 -34.52 -15.22
C ALA A 65 -9.58 -33.20 -15.99
N ALA A 66 -9.45 -33.25 -17.32
CA ALA A 66 -9.38 -32.07 -18.16
C ALA A 66 -10.70 -31.28 -18.14
N THR A 67 -11.85 -31.96 -18.28
CA THR A 67 -13.17 -31.29 -18.22
C THR A 67 -13.44 -30.66 -16.86
N TYR A 68 -12.99 -31.28 -15.77
CA TYR A 68 -13.07 -30.71 -14.43
C TYR A 68 -12.21 -29.44 -14.29
N MET A 69 -11.00 -29.43 -14.83
CA MET A 69 -10.17 -28.21 -14.84
C MET A 69 -10.80 -27.09 -15.66
N VAL A 70 -11.42 -27.41 -16.80
CA VAL A 70 -12.18 -26.46 -17.61
C VAL A 70 -13.36 -25.89 -16.81
N LEU A 71 -14.09 -26.73 -16.08
CA LEU A 71 -15.16 -26.29 -15.18
C LEU A 71 -14.64 -25.29 -14.14
N VAL A 72 -13.55 -25.62 -13.45
CA VAL A 72 -12.94 -24.75 -12.43
C VAL A 72 -12.55 -23.40 -13.03
N VAL A 73 -11.82 -23.39 -14.15
CA VAL A 73 -11.41 -22.15 -14.84
C VAL A 73 -12.63 -21.30 -15.21
N SER A 74 -13.68 -21.92 -15.75
CA SER A 74 -14.88 -21.23 -16.24
C SER A 74 -15.70 -20.62 -15.10
N VAL A 75 -15.88 -21.34 -13.99
CA VAL A 75 -16.61 -20.84 -12.82
C VAL A 75 -15.90 -19.64 -12.21
N PHE A 76 -14.57 -19.70 -12.06
CA PHE A 76 -13.80 -18.58 -11.52
C PHE A 76 -13.72 -17.40 -12.50
N ALA A 77 -13.65 -17.66 -13.81
CA ALA A 77 -13.70 -16.61 -14.84
C ALA A 77 -15.06 -15.90 -14.86
N PHE A 78 -16.16 -16.66 -14.85
CA PHE A 78 -17.51 -16.12 -14.74
C PHE A 78 -17.68 -15.26 -13.49
N ARG A 79 -17.29 -15.80 -12.32
CA ARG A 79 -17.45 -15.08 -11.05
C ARG A 79 -16.61 -13.81 -10.98
N THR A 80 -15.38 -13.85 -11.47
CA THR A 80 -14.50 -12.66 -11.51
C THR A 80 -15.04 -11.62 -12.47
N GLY A 81 -15.43 -12.03 -13.68
CA GLY A 81 -16.05 -11.15 -14.66
C GLY A 81 -17.35 -10.53 -14.14
N TYR A 82 -18.15 -11.28 -13.38
CA TYR A 82 -19.38 -10.81 -12.78
C TYR A 82 -19.09 -9.73 -11.73
N LEU A 83 -18.15 -9.99 -10.81
CA LEU A 83 -17.79 -9.04 -9.76
C LEU A 83 -17.17 -7.74 -10.30
N LEU A 84 -16.43 -7.80 -11.40
CA LEU A 84 -15.80 -6.61 -12.01
C LEU A 84 -16.73 -5.87 -12.96
N GLY A 85 -17.48 -6.59 -13.80
CA GLY A 85 -18.23 -6.04 -14.92
C GLY A 85 -19.72 -5.85 -14.68
N PHE A 86 -20.33 -6.57 -13.73
CA PHE A 86 -21.76 -6.44 -13.45
C PHE A 86 -22.01 -5.45 -12.31
N GLU A 87 -22.74 -4.39 -12.61
CA GLU A 87 -23.35 -3.52 -11.61
C GLU A 87 -24.80 -3.96 -11.41
N PRO A 88 -25.23 -4.26 -10.16
CA PRO A 88 -26.65 -4.42 -9.87
C PRO A 88 -27.39 -3.18 -10.35
N GLY A 89 -28.60 -3.38 -10.87
CA GLY A 89 -29.47 -2.27 -11.20
C GLY A 89 -29.55 -1.29 -10.02
N ASP A 90 -29.89 -1.77 -8.83
CA ASP A 90 -30.20 -0.91 -7.68
C ASP A 90 -28.96 -0.37 -6.95
N SER A 91 -27.88 -0.10 -7.70
CA SER A 91 -26.64 0.47 -7.21
C SER A 91 -26.76 1.96 -6.91
N LEU A 92 -26.11 2.38 -5.81
CA LEU A 92 -25.87 3.77 -5.44
C LEU A 92 -25.33 4.64 -6.58
N LEU A 93 -24.60 4.05 -7.54
CA LEU A 93 -24.03 4.77 -8.69
C LEU A 93 -25.09 5.39 -9.60
N ARG A 94 -26.33 4.86 -9.61
CA ARG A 94 -27.45 5.46 -10.37
C ARG A 94 -27.75 6.90 -9.94
N PHE A 95 -27.47 7.22 -8.68
CA PHE A 95 -27.72 8.53 -8.08
C PHE A 95 -26.44 9.39 -7.97
N ALA A 96 -25.37 9.01 -8.69
CA ALA A 96 -24.13 9.76 -8.69
C ALA A 96 -24.35 11.23 -9.13
N GLY A 97 -23.71 12.15 -8.42
CA GLY A 97 -23.81 13.60 -8.63
C GLY A 97 -25.01 14.26 -7.96
N ARG A 98 -25.89 13.50 -7.29
CA ARG A 98 -27.08 14.03 -6.61
C ARG A 98 -26.88 14.06 -5.10
N GLU A 99 -27.53 15.00 -4.43
CA GLU A 99 -27.60 15.04 -2.96
C GLU A 99 -28.64 14.00 -2.49
N LEU A 100 -28.22 13.11 -1.61
CA LEU A 100 -29.02 11.97 -1.15
C LEU A 100 -28.95 11.84 0.36
N HIS A 101 -29.99 11.26 0.94
CA HIS A 101 -29.96 10.75 2.31
C HIS A 101 -29.81 9.23 2.22
N VAL A 102 -28.66 8.73 2.65
CA VAL A 102 -28.31 7.31 2.56
C VAL A 102 -28.41 6.70 3.95
N TYR A 103 -29.25 5.69 4.09
CA TYR A 103 -29.36 4.87 5.29
C TYR A 103 -28.63 3.55 5.10
N GLY A 104 -27.84 3.15 6.08
CA GLY A 104 -27.11 1.89 5.98
C GLY A 104 -26.29 1.53 7.20
N LYS A 105 -25.67 0.35 7.12
CA LYS A 105 -24.91 -0.25 8.20
C LYS A 105 -23.42 0.00 8.04
N VAL A 106 -22.74 0.36 9.12
CA VAL A 106 -21.28 0.55 9.13
C VAL A 106 -20.60 -0.82 9.12
N VAL A 107 -19.92 -1.15 8.02
CA VAL A 107 -19.28 -2.47 7.83
C VAL A 107 -17.81 -2.44 8.24
N GLN A 108 -17.11 -1.35 7.92
CA GLN A 108 -15.75 -1.07 8.39
C GLN A 108 -15.77 0.17 9.27
N GLY A 109 -15.11 0.09 10.43
CA GLY A 109 -15.07 1.18 11.40
C GLY A 109 -14.36 2.43 10.94
N PRO A 110 -14.52 3.54 11.68
CA PRO A 110 -13.85 4.78 11.36
C PRO A 110 -12.33 4.62 11.47
N LYS A 111 -11.66 4.97 10.39
CA LYS A 111 -10.23 5.26 10.35
C LYS A 111 -10.06 6.75 10.55
N GLN A 112 -9.15 7.12 11.45
CA GLN A 112 -8.86 8.53 11.67
C GLN A 112 -8.06 9.07 10.48
N LEU A 113 -8.41 10.28 10.06
CA LEU A 113 -7.68 11.10 9.10
C LEU A 113 -7.18 12.34 9.84
N GLU A 114 -6.22 13.08 9.26
CA GLU A 114 -5.71 14.32 9.85
C GLU A 114 -6.85 15.30 10.18
N HIS A 115 -7.89 15.40 9.35
CA HIS A 115 -9.02 16.32 9.54
C HIS A 115 -10.37 15.57 9.52
N GLY A 116 -10.48 14.51 10.34
CA GLY A 116 -11.75 13.83 10.58
C GLY A 116 -11.69 12.31 10.49
N GLN A 117 -12.73 11.67 9.96
CA GLN A 117 -12.90 10.22 9.98
C GLN A 117 -13.37 9.67 8.64
N ARG A 118 -12.96 8.44 8.33
CA ARG A 118 -13.42 7.71 7.15
C ARG A 118 -13.87 6.31 7.53
N TRP A 119 -15.07 5.93 7.10
CA TRP A 119 -15.59 4.57 7.26
C TRP A 119 -16.23 4.06 5.97
N THR A 120 -16.59 2.79 5.98
CA THR A 120 -17.33 2.16 4.87
C THR A 120 -18.65 1.65 5.41
N MET A 121 -19.75 2.09 4.80
CA MET A 121 -21.10 1.61 5.09
C MET A 121 -21.67 0.85 3.91
N GLU A 122 -22.55 -0.11 4.18
CA GLU A 122 -23.39 -0.79 3.20
C GLU A 122 -24.75 -0.09 3.21
N ALA A 123 -25.10 0.53 2.09
CA ALA A 123 -26.38 1.20 1.95
C ALA A 123 -27.48 0.15 1.84
N SER A 124 -28.57 0.41 2.55
CA SER A 124 -29.80 -0.37 2.48
C SER A 124 -30.89 0.42 1.77
N GLN A 125 -30.97 1.73 2.04
CA GLN A 125 -32.02 2.60 1.52
C GLN A 125 -31.47 3.98 1.19
N VAL A 126 -32.00 4.57 0.12
CA VAL A 126 -31.68 5.93 -0.34
C VAL A 126 -32.96 6.71 -0.51
N TRP A 127 -32.99 7.92 0.05
CA TRP A 127 -34.06 8.87 -0.18
C TRP A 127 -33.61 9.91 -1.20
N HIS A 128 -34.43 10.05 -2.24
CA HIS A 128 -34.31 11.05 -3.29
C HIS A 128 -35.71 11.57 -3.60
N GLU A 129 -35.90 12.90 -3.63
CA GLU A 129 -37.20 13.53 -3.93
C GLU A 129 -38.37 12.96 -3.11
N GLU A 130 -38.17 12.79 -1.80
CA GLU A 130 -39.17 12.25 -0.84
C GLU A 130 -39.60 10.79 -1.07
N GLN A 131 -38.97 10.08 -2.01
CA GLN A 131 -39.20 8.65 -2.25
C GLN A 131 -38.03 7.79 -1.77
N ALA A 132 -38.35 6.75 -0.99
CA ALA A 132 -37.40 5.74 -0.56
C ALA A 132 -37.18 4.71 -1.67
N HIS A 133 -35.92 4.49 -2.01
CA HIS A 133 -35.49 3.46 -2.94
C HIS A 133 -34.60 2.47 -2.18
N ASP A 134 -34.95 1.19 -2.21
CA ASP A 134 -34.04 0.15 -1.74
C ASP A 134 -32.83 0.11 -2.67
N THR A 135 -31.64 0.18 -2.08
CA THR A 135 -30.38 0.17 -2.82
C THR A 135 -29.42 -0.80 -2.17
N GLY A 136 -28.55 -1.37 -2.98
CA GLY A 136 -27.41 -2.15 -2.52
C GLY A 136 -26.11 -1.46 -2.90
N GLY A 137 -25.08 -1.69 -2.10
CA GLY A 137 -23.72 -1.29 -2.44
C GLY A 137 -23.00 -0.65 -1.27
N ARG A 138 -21.66 -0.64 -1.36
CA ARG A 138 -20.83 -0.03 -0.33
C ARG A 138 -20.49 1.40 -0.68
N LEU A 139 -20.70 2.28 0.28
CA LEU A 139 -20.40 3.70 0.24
C LEU A 139 -19.22 4.01 1.17
N GLN A 140 -18.21 4.69 0.64
CA GLN A 140 -17.14 5.26 1.46
C GLN A 140 -17.55 6.64 1.96
N VAL A 141 -17.59 6.82 3.28
CA VAL A 141 -17.96 8.10 3.88
C VAL A 141 -16.71 8.78 4.41
N TYR A 142 -16.52 10.05 4.03
CA TYR A 142 -15.51 10.94 4.59
C TYR A 142 -16.23 12.01 5.40
N LEU A 143 -15.95 12.08 6.70
CA LEU A 143 -16.49 13.08 7.60
C LEU A 143 -15.37 14.02 8.02
N ASN A 144 -15.52 15.31 7.70
CA ASN A 144 -14.70 16.35 8.28
C ASN A 144 -15.19 16.62 9.71
N LEU A 145 -14.28 16.61 10.68
CA LEU A 145 -14.58 16.95 12.07
C LEU A 145 -13.77 18.17 12.45
N PRO A 146 -14.40 19.24 13.01
CA PRO A 146 -13.64 20.29 13.65
C PRO A 146 -12.87 19.72 14.85
N ASP A 147 -11.69 20.25 15.15
CA ASP A 147 -10.76 19.75 16.18
C ASP A 147 -11.37 19.58 17.58
N SER A 148 -12.53 20.20 17.81
CA SER A 148 -13.29 20.19 19.06
C SER A 148 -14.44 19.15 19.14
N ALA A 149 -14.71 18.38 18.08
CA ALA A 149 -15.73 17.34 18.08
C ALA A 149 -15.18 16.01 18.63
N GLY A 150 -15.93 15.36 19.53
CA GLY A 150 -15.50 14.14 20.24
C GLY A 150 -15.00 12.99 19.34
N GLU A 151 -14.11 12.16 19.90
CA GLU A 151 -13.33 11.15 19.16
C GLU A 151 -14.14 10.03 18.48
N ARG A 152 -15.42 9.81 18.81
CA ARG A 152 -16.20 8.66 18.31
C ARG A 152 -17.61 9.08 17.91
N VAL A 153 -17.83 9.22 16.60
CA VAL A 153 -19.16 9.53 16.06
C VAL A 153 -19.90 8.26 15.63
N VAL A 154 -19.16 7.21 15.26
CA VAL A 154 -19.71 5.96 14.70
C VAL A 154 -18.90 4.74 15.13
N GLU A 155 -19.56 3.64 15.46
CA GLU A 155 -18.94 2.33 15.68
C GLU A 155 -19.32 1.32 14.58
N ILE A 156 -18.55 0.23 14.49
CA ILE A 156 -18.83 -0.78 13.47
C ILE A 156 -20.06 -1.59 13.83
N GLY A 157 -21.04 -1.62 12.94
CA GLY A 157 -22.34 -2.25 13.16
C GLY A 157 -23.45 -1.23 13.43
N ASP A 158 -23.12 0.05 13.60
CA ASP A 158 -24.11 1.11 13.72
C ASP A 158 -24.89 1.29 12.42
N MET A 159 -26.18 1.62 12.57
CA MET A 159 -27.05 2.09 11.51
C MET A 159 -26.98 3.61 11.47
N VAL A 160 -26.56 4.16 10.34
CA VAL A 160 -26.33 5.60 10.20
C VAL A 160 -27.07 6.16 9.00
N TRP A 161 -27.57 7.37 9.16
CA TRP A 161 -28.01 8.24 8.07
C TRP A 161 -26.92 9.21 7.72
N VAL A 162 -26.67 9.32 6.41
CA VAL A 162 -25.67 10.22 5.87
C VAL A 162 -26.30 11.07 4.78
N ARG A 163 -26.21 12.40 4.94
CA ARG A 163 -26.69 13.36 3.94
C ARG A 163 -25.52 13.97 3.17
N GLY A 164 -25.48 13.76 1.85
CA GLY A 164 -24.48 14.40 1.01
C GLY A 164 -24.54 13.99 -0.45
N THR A 165 -23.65 14.58 -1.26
CA THR A 165 -23.56 14.25 -2.69
C THR A 165 -22.77 12.96 -2.90
N VAL A 166 -23.43 11.93 -3.43
CA VAL A 166 -22.75 10.67 -3.76
C VAL A 166 -21.99 10.85 -5.06
N GLN A 167 -20.69 10.55 -5.04
CA GLN A 167 -19.81 10.65 -6.21
C GLN A 167 -19.12 9.31 -6.46
N PRO A 168 -18.77 8.96 -7.70
CA PRO A 168 -17.91 7.81 -7.95
C PRO A 168 -16.54 8.05 -7.29
N LEU A 169 -15.88 6.97 -6.88
CA LEU A 169 -14.51 7.08 -6.35
C LEU A 169 -13.58 7.75 -7.37
N PRO A 170 -12.65 8.62 -6.93
CA PRO A 170 -11.73 9.30 -7.83
C PRO A 170 -10.74 8.31 -8.46
N GLU A 171 -10.35 8.57 -9.70
CA GLU A 171 -9.26 7.86 -10.39
C GLU A 171 -7.90 8.40 -9.97
N ALA A 172 -6.85 7.63 -10.20
CA ALA A 172 -5.47 8.12 -10.05
C ALA A 172 -5.26 9.34 -10.96
N ARG A 173 -4.81 10.45 -10.38
CA ARG A 173 -4.55 11.69 -11.12
C ARG A 173 -3.23 11.65 -11.88
N ASN A 174 -2.27 10.91 -11.34
CA ASN A 174 -0.93 10.73 -11.88
C ASN A 174 -0.57 9.23 -11.95
N PRO A 175 0.35 8.80 -12.82
CA PRO A 175 0.74 7.38 -12.95
C PRO A 175 1.25 6.74 -11.66
N ALA A 176 1.91 7.52 -10.81
CA ALA A 176 2.43 7.08 -9.52
C ALA A 176 1.38 7.08 -8.40
N ASP A 177 0.20 7.67 -8.64
CA ASP A 177 -0.81 7.80 -7.61
C ASP A 177 -1.59 6.51 -7.38
N PHE A 178 -2.04 6.37 -6.14
CA PHE A 178 -2.91 5.29 -5.76
C PHE A 178 -4.27 5.43 -6.47
N ASP A 179 -4.60 4.47 -7.33
CA ASP A 179 -5.90 4.39 -7.97
C ASP A 179 -6.98 3.92 -6.98
N MET A 180 -7.64 4.89 -6.36
CA MET A 180 -8.71 4.65 -5.41
C MET A 180 -9.92 3.96 -6.05
N ARG A 181 -10.23 4.24 -7.32
CA ARG A 181 -11.34 3.60 -8.05
C ARG A 181 -11.03 2.13 -8.35
N ALA A 182 -9.83 1.81 -8.82
CA ALA A 182 -9.42 0.42 -9.00
C ALA A 182 -9.39 -0.33 -7.66
N TYR A 183 -8.82 0.26 -6.62
CA TYR A 183 -8.78 -0.34 -5.29
C TYR A 183 -10.19 -0.56 -4.71
N GLY A 184 -11.07 0.43 -4.84
CA GLY A 184 -12.45 0.37 -4.37
C GLY A 184 -13.23 -0.73 -5.07
N ARG A 185 -13.09 -0.87 -6.40
CA ARG A 185 -13.71 -1.96 -7.19
C ARG A 185 -13.35 -3.34 -6.63
N LEU A 186 -12.09 -3.55 -6.25
CA LEU A 186 -11.65 -4.81 -5.62
C LEU A 186 -12.30 -5.07 -4.24
N HIS A 187 -12.69 -4.02 -3.53
CA HIS A 187 -13.36 -4.08 -2.21
C HIS A 187 -14.89 -4.00 -2.28
N GLY A 188 -15.46 -3.92 -3.50
CA GLY A 188 -16.89 -3.69 -3.71
C GLY A 188 -17.38 -2.30 -3.30
N VAL A 189 -16.47 -1.33 -3.15
CA VAL A 189 -16.76 0.06 -2.83
C VAL A 189 -16.59 0.88 -4.10
N ARG A 190 -17.65 1.50 -4.60
CA ARG A 190 -17.60 2.20 -5.90
C ARG A 190 -17.92 3.68 -5.82
N SER A 191 -18.57 4.08 -4.73
CA SER A 191 -19.00 5.45 -4.49
C SER A 191 -18.43 5.98 -3.17
N SER A 192 -18.30 7.30 -3.10
CA SER A 192 -17.93 8.03 -1.89
C SER A 192 -18.85 9.23 -1.67
N VAL A 193 -18.97 9.63 -0.41
CA VAL A 193 -19.65 10.87 0.01
C VAL A 193 -18.74 11.64 0.96
N TYR A 194 -18.70 12.96 0.81
CA TYR A 194 -17.94 13.87 1.67
C TYR A 194 -18.91 14.71 2.50
N LEU A 195 -18.79 14.61 3.82
CA LEU A 195 -19.58 15.33 4.81
C LEU A 195 -18.75 16.45 5.41
N GLN A 196 -19.26 17.67 5.34
CA GLN A 196 -18.58 18.86 5.87
C GLN A 196 -18.64 18.98 7.38
N GLY A 197 -19.50 18.20 8.05
CA GLY A 197 -19.59 18.19 9.50
C GLY A 197 -20.54 17.14 10.07
N PRO A 198 -20.52 16.95 11.40
CA PRO A 198 -21.25 15.88 12.08
C PRO A 198 -22.78 16.05 12.02
N TRP A 199 -23.30 17.25 11.76
CA TRP A 199 -24.74 17.49 11.61
C TRP A 199 -25.35 16.87 10.33
N LEU A 200 -24.53 16.36 9.42
CA LEU A 200 -24.96 15.60 8.24
C LEU A 200 -25.00 14.09 8.49
N LEU A 201 -24.80 13.67 9.74
CA LEU A 201 -24.75 12.30 10.18
C LEU A 201 -25.69 12.12 11.37
N GLU A 202 -26.62 11.17 11.27
CA GLU A 202 -27.43 10.72 12.39
C GLU A 202 -27.13 9.25 12.68
N ASN A 203 -26.72 8.97 13.93
CA ASN A 203 -26.41 7.61 14.37
C ASN A 203 -27.60 7.03 15.12
N HIS A 204 -28.21 5.97 14.57
CA HIS A 204 -29.33 5.24 15.19
C HIS A 204 -28.86 4.10 16.12
N GLY A 205 -27.56 4.00 16.36
CA GLY A 205 -26.95 2.97 17.18
C GLY A 205 -26.81 1.63 16.45
N PRO A 206 -26.45 0.55 17.17
CA PRO A 206 -26.15 -0.74 16.58
C PRO A 206 -27.40 -1.38 15.98
N ASP A 207 -27.22 -2.04 14.83
CA ASP A 207 -28.23 -2.88 14.19
C ASP A 207 -28.93 -3.81 15.23
N GLU A 208 -30.26 -3.84 15.17
CA GLU A 208 -31.12 -4.56 16.10
C GLU A 208 -30.89 -6.08 16.06
N GLN A 209 -30.32 -6.60 14.97
CA GLN A 209 -30.08 -8.03 14.82
C GLN A 209 -28.99 -8.57 15.79
N PRO A 210 -29.30 -9.61 16.59
CA PRO A 210 -28.32 -10.23 17.47
C PRO A 210 -27.24 -10.92 16.65
N SER A 211 -26.03 -10.37 16.67
CA SER A 211 -24.86 -10.94 16.01
C SER A 211 -23.80 -11.36 17.02
N LEU A 212 -23.06 -12.45 16.74
CA LEU A 212 -21.89 -12.85 17.54
C LEU A 212 -20.94 -11.68 17.80
N ARG A 213 -20.86 -10.76 16.84
CA ARG A 213 -20.11 -9.52 16.94
C ARG A 213 -20.59 -8.60 18.06
N ARG A 214 -21.90 -8.39 18.20
CA ARG A 214 -22.49 -7.54 19.25
C ARG A 214 -22.31 -8.15 20.63
N TRP A 215 -22.50 -9.47 20.74
CA TRP A 215 -22.43 -10.17 22.03
C TRP A 215 -20.99 -10.37 22.53
N PHE A 216 -20.02 -10.58 21.64
CA PHE A 216 -18.65 -10.92 22.04
C PHE A 216 -17.59 -9.94 21.53
N ALA A 217 -17.62 -9.55 20.26
CA ALA A 217 -16.52 -8.79 19.66
C ALA A 217 -16.46 -7.33 20.15
N ILE A 218 -17.61 -6.64 20.24
CA ILE A 218 -17.67 -5.24 20.71
C ILE A 218 -17.27 -5.15 22.19
N PRO A 219 -17.87 -5.93 23.12
CA PRO A 219 -17.48 -5.89 24.52
C PRO A 219 -16.01 -6.27 24.75
N LEU A 220 -15.51 -7.27 24.03
CA LEU A 220 -14.10 -7.66 24.10
C LEU A 220 -13.20 -6.53 23.59
N ARG A 221 -13.56 -5.86 22.49
CA ARG A 221 -12.81 -4.70 21.99
C ARG A 221 -12.76 -3.57 23.02
N HIS A 222 -13.90 -3.18 23.58
CA HIS A 222 -13.96 -2.13 24.62
C HIS A 222 -13.17 -2.53 25.86
N TYR A 223 -13.20 -3.81 26.25
CA TYR A 223 -12.38 -4.35 27.33
C TYR A 223 -10.88 -4.21 27.05
N LEU A 224 -10.43 -4.59 25.85
CA LEU A 224 -9.02 -4.47 25.45
C LEU A 224 -8.59 -2.99 25.41
N GLU A 225 -9.42 -2.10 24.86
CA GLU A 225 -9.17 -0.66 24.84
C GLU A 225 -9.02 -0.08 26.25
N ALA A 226 -10.02 -0.29 27.12
CA ALA A 226 -10.00 0.19 28.50
C ALA A 226 -8.84 -0.41 29.30
N GLY A 227 -8.52 -1.69 29.05
CA GLY A 227 -7.37 -2.35 29.66
C GLY A 227 -6.04 -1.71 29.26
N LEU A 228 -5.83 -1.41 27.98
CA LEU A 228 -4.63 -0.72 27.50
C LEU A 228 -4.52 0.70 28.07
N GLU A 229 -5.63 1.44 28.14
CA GLU A 229 -5.66 2.80 28.71
C GLU A 229 -5.35 2.82 30.20
N ARG A 230 -5.83 1.80 30.93
CA ARG A 230 -5.59 1.65 32.37
C ARG A 230 -4.19 1.17 32.70
N LEU A 231 -3.62 0.27 31.91
CA LEU A 231 -2.36 -0.41 32.22
C LEU A 231 -1.11 0.30 31.70
N LEU A 232 -1.24 1.09 30.61
CA LEU A 232 -0.09 1.70 29.92
C LEU A 232 -0.20 3.22 29.97
N PRO A 233 0.90 3.98 30.06
CA PRO A 233 0.88 5.44 29.95
C PRO A 233 0.51 5.92 28.53
N PRO A 234 0.04 7.16 28.36
CA PRO A 234 -0.19 7.74 27.03
C PRO A 234 1.15 7.94 26.30
N GLY A 235 1.20 7.59 25.01
CA GLY A 235 2.41 7.69 24.19
C GLY A 235 2.40 6.76 22.98
N ASN A 236 3.51 6.76 22.24
CA ASN A 236 3.70 5.97 21.02
C ASN A 236 3.63 4.46 21.31
N GLU A 237 4.05 4.01 22.49
CA GLU A 237 4.00 2.61 22.89
C GLU A 237 2.55 2.13 23.04
N ARG A 238 1.68 2.93 23.67
CA ARG A 238 0.23 2.61 23.79
C ARG A 238 -0.43 2.57 22.40
N GLN A 239 -0.11 3.51 21.52
CA GLN A 239 -0.59 3.49 20.13
C GLN A 239 -0.07 2.27 19.38
N PHE A 240 1.17 1.85 19.63
CA PHE A 240 1.76 0.64 19.05
C PHE A 240 0.99 -0.62 19.46
N PHE A 241 0.62 -0.76 20.74
CA PHE A 241 -0.26 -1.83 21.21
C PHE A 241 -1.65 -1.80 20.56
N ARG A 242 -2.27 -0.62 20.43
CA ARG A 242 -3.57 -0.47 19.75
C ARG A 242 -3.48 -0.87 18.27
N GLY A 243 -2.41 -0.45 17.60
CA GLY A 243 -2.15 -0.82 16.21
C GLY A 243 -2.09 -2.32 16.00
N ILE A 244 -1.38 -3.03 16.88
CA ILE A 244 -1.18 -4.48 16.77
C ILE A 244 -2.37 -5.30 17.28
N LEU A 245 -2.97 -4.93 18.42
CA LEU A 245 -4.03 -5.75 19.04
C LEU A 245 -5.41 -5.46 18.44
N LEU A 246 -5.68 -4.19 18.10
CA LEU A 246 -6.99 -3.73 17.63
C LEU A 246 -7.00 -3.45 16.12
N GLY A 247 -5.83 -3.44 15.46
CA GLY A 247 -5.71 -3.10 14.05
C GLY A 247 -5.74 -1.60 13.75
N GLU A 248 -5.60 -0.75 14.77
CA GLU A 248 -5.70 0.72 14.67
C GLU A 248 -4.37 1.39 14.27
N ARG A 249 -3.70 0.87 13.24
CA ARG A 249 -2.37 1.36 12.81
C ARG A 249 -2.37 2.83 12.37
N ASP A 250 -3.52 3.33 11.94
CA ASP A 250 -3.66 4.70 11.42
C ASP A 250 -3.53 5.76 12.55
N ARG A 251 -3.54 5.32 13.83
CA ARG A 251 -3.27 6.18 15.00
C ARG A 251 -1.81 6.26 15.40
N LEU A 252 -0.94 5.45 14.78
CA LEU A 252 0.49 5.47 15.07
C LEU A 252 1.10 6.72 14.43
N ASP A 253 1.93 7.42 15.19
CA ASP A 253 2.66 8.57 14.66
C ASP A 253 3.44 8.21 13.38
N THR A 254 3.38 9.11 12.40
CA THR A 254 3.97 8.92 11.07
C THR A 254 5.48 8.72 11.15
N GLU A 255 6.16 9.41 12.08
CA GLU A 255 7.59 9.24 12.31
C GLU A 255 7.91 7.80 12.73
N VAL A 256 7.14 7.25 13.69
CA VAL A 256 7.32 5.87 14.15
C VAL A 256 7.04 4.89 13.02
N TYR A 257 5.96 5.10 12.26
CA TYR A 257 5.64 4.25 11.11
C TYR A 257 6.81 4.19 10.10
N ASP A 258 7.43 5.34 9.81
CA ASP A 258 8.54 5.43 8.88
C ASP A 258 9.81 4.73 9.38
N LEU A 259 10.07 4.66 10.69
CA LEU A 259 11.17 3.85 11.25
C LEU A 259 11.04 2.36 10.88
N PHE A 260 9.85 1.79 11.08
CA PHE A 260 9.60 0.38 10.74
C PHE A 260 9.57 0.17 9.22
N ARG A 261 9.08 1.15 8.46
CA ARG A 261 9.11 1.11 6.99
C ARG A 261 10.54 1.07 6.47
N ASN A 262 11.40 1.98 6.95
CA ASN A 262 12.78 2.10 6.49
C ASN A 262 13.61 0.87 6.83
N THR A 263 13.36 0.25 7.97
CA THR A 263 14.02 -0.99 8.39
C THR A 263 13.44 -2.26 7.75
N GLY A 264 12.39 -2.16 6.93
CA GLY A 264 11.70 -3.31 6.33
C GLY A 264 10.92 -4.17 7.34
N THR A 265 10.69 -3.64 8.55
CA THR A 265 10.01 -4.32 9.66
C THR A 265 8.54 -3.87 9.83
N ALA A 266 8.02 -3.01 8.94
CA ALA A 266 6.64 -2.52 8.95
C ALA A 266 5.55 -3.62 8.92
N HIS A 267 5.89 -4.82 8.46
CA HIS A 267 4.99 -5.98 8.52
C HIS A 267 4.60 -6.38 9.96
N VAL A 268 5.41 -5.99 10.95
CA VAL A 268 5.17 -6.23 12.37
C VAL A 268 4.13 -5.24 12.95
N LEU A 269 4.04 -4.02 12.39
CA LEU A 269 3.04 -3.02 12.76
C LEU A 269 1.62 -3.44 12.33
N ALA A 270 1.52 -4.21 11.25
CA ALA A 270 0.26 -4.79 10.83
C ALA A 270 -0.02 -6.06 11.63
N VAL A 271 -1.29 -6.29 11.96
CA VAL A 271 -1.72 -7.55 12.56
C VAL A 271 -1.41 -8.71 11.60
N SER A 272 -0.29 -9.38 11.85
CA SER A 272 0.31 -10.40 11.01
C SER A 272 -0.03 -11.82 11.47
N GLY A 273 0.34 -12.82 10.66
CA GLY A 273 0.17 -14.23 11.00
C GLY A 273 0.91 -14.67 12.27
N LEU A 274 1.95 -13.93 12.68
CA LEU A 274 2.65 -14.16 13.96
C LEU A 274 1.71 -13.95 15.15
N HIS A 275 0.89 -12.88 15.11
CA HIS A 275 -0.08 -12.56 16.16
C HIS A 275 -1.17 -13.64 16.24
N VAL A 276 -1.65 -14.11 15.09
CA VAL A 276 -2.60 -15.22 15.02
C VAL A 276 -2.00 -16.51 15.58
N GLY A 277 -0.76 -16.83 15.19
CA GLY A 277 -0.02 -17.98 15.73
C GLY A 277 0.17 -17.90 17.25
N LEU A 278 0.41 -16.70 17.77
CA LEU A 278 0.51 -16.43 19.20
C LEU A 278 -0.81 -16.69 19.94
N VAL A 279 -1.93 -16.18 19.41
CA VAL A 279 -3.27 -16.45 19.97
C VAL A 279 -3.54 -17.96 20.00
N VAL A 280 -3.22 -18.66 18.91
CA VAL A 280 -3.35 -20.13 18.85
C VAL A 280 -2.47 -20.81 19.91
N LEU A 281 -1.21 -20.38 20.08
CA LEU A 281 -0.29 -20.96 21.05
C LEU A 281 -0.78 -20.79 22.49
N ILE A 282 -1.22 -19.59 22.86
CA ILE A 282 -1.75 -19.27 24.21
C ILE A 282 -2.94 -20.15 24.55
N VAL A 283 -3.80 -20.44 23.58
CA VAL A 283 -4.97 -21.33 23.77
C VAL A 283 -4.55 -22.79 23.82
N LEU A 284 -3.63 -23.22 22.97
CA LEU A 284 -3.23 -24.62 22.88
C LEU A 284 -2.40 -25.09 24.07
N LEU A 285 -1.55 -24.24 24.64
CA LEU A 285 -0.67 -24.57 25.77
C LEU A 285 -1.41 -25.15 26.99
N PRO A 286 -2.44 -24.49 27.57
CA PRO A 286 -3.17 -25.05 28.70
C PRO A 286 -4.05 -26.25 28.31
N LEU A 287 -4.45 -26.37 27.04
CA LEU A 287 -5.35 -27.41 26.55
C LEU A 287 -4.62 -28.65 26.00
N GLN A 288 -3.30 -28.73 26.11
CA GLN A 288 -2.52 -29.86 25.59
C GLN A 288 -3.00 -31.22 26.10
N ARG A 289 -3.38 -31.31 27.39
CA ARG A 289 -3.89 -32.55 27.99
C ARG A 289 -5.22 -32.98 27.38
N LEU A 290 -6.11 -32.03 27.08
CA LEU A 290 -7.41 -32.31 26.46
C LEU A 290 -7.25 -32.88 25.05
N ARG A 291 -6.22 -32.47 24.30
CA ARG A 291 -5.93 -32.96 22.93
C ARG A 291 -5.46 -34.42 22.85
N GLN A 292 -5.20 -35.07 23.97
CA GLN A 292 -4.78 -36.48 23.95
C GLN A 292 -5.94 -37.41 23.60
N THR A 293 -7.19 -37.02 23.89
CA THR A 293 -8.38 -37.80 23.55
C THR A 293 -8.92 -37.40 22.17
N VAL A 294 -9.52 -38.35 21.45
CA VAL A 294 -10.20 -38.09 20.16
C VAL A 294 -11.26 -36.99 20.28
N PRO A 295 -12.23 -37.05 21.22
CA PRO A 295 -13.21 -35.96 21.36
C PRO A 295 -12.57 -34.64 21.76
N GLY A 296 -11.55 -34.68 22.62
CA GLY A 296 -10.85 -33.47 23.05
C GLY A 296 -10.11 -32.75 21.93
N ARG A 297 -9.58 -33.47 20.92
CA ARG A 297 -9.00 -32.83 19.71
C ARG A 297 -10.02 -32.02 18.93
N TRP A 298 -11.24 -32.53 18.77
CA TRP A 298 -12.32 -31.82 18.08
C TRP A 298 -12.84 -30.62 18.88
N ILE A 299 -12.96 -30.76 20.20
CA ILE A 299 -13.35 -29.65 21.10
C ILE A 299 -12.32 -28.52 21.01
N VAL A 300 -11.02 -28.85 21.10
CA VAL A 300 -9.95 -27.86 21.01
C VAL A 300 -9.90 -27.20 19.63
N LEU A 301 -10.12 -27.97 18.55
CA LEU A 301 -10.24 -27.40 17.20
C LEU A 301 -11.40 -26.39 17.12
N GLY A 302 -12.59 -26.76 17.59
CA GLY A 302 -13.76 -25.89 17.59
C GLY A 302 -13.54 -24.62 18.40
N LEU A 303 -12.92 -24.73 19.59
CA LEU A 303 -12.59 -23.59 20.44
C LEU A 303 -11.57 -22.65 19.78
N VAL A 304 -10.50 -23.19 19.20
CA VAL A 304 -9.49 -22.38 18.49
C VAL A 304 -10.12 -21.67 17.29
N MET A 305 -10.92 -22.37 16.48
CA MET A 305 -11.62 -21.76 15.34
C MET A 305 -12.58 -20.65 15.78
N PHE A 306 -13.30 -20.86 16.88
CA PHE A 306 -14.18 -19.84 17.46
C PHE A 306 -13.40 -18.61 17.93
N LEU A 307 -12.28 -18.80 18.64
CA LEU A 307 -11.43 -17.70 19.10
C LEU A 307 -10.76 -16.95 17.94
N LEU A 308 -10.34 -17.65 16.89
CA LEU A 308 -9.81 -17.03 15.68
C LEU A 308 -10.87 -16.22 14.93
N LEU A 309 -12.11 -16.71 14.88
CA LEU A 309 -13.24 -15.97 14.34
C LEU A 309 -13.49 -14.70 15.16
N LEU A 310 -13.52 -14.81 16.49
CA LEU A 310 -13.70 -13.68 17.39
C LEU A 310 -12.57 -12.65 17.23
N TYR A 311 -11.31 -13.09 17.21
CA TYR A 311 -10.15 -12.22 17.00
C TYR A 311 -10.19 -11.50 15.64
N THR A 312 -10.63 -12.20 14.59
CA THR A 312 -10.83 -11.59 13.26
C THR A 312 -11.92 -10.52 13.32
N MET A 313 -12.98 -10.70 14.10
CA MET A 313 -14.03 -9.69 14.27
C MET A 313 -13.56 -8.48 15.10
N VAL A 314 -12.81 -8.71 16.19
CA VAL A 314 -12.26 -7.66 17.07
C VAL A 314 -11.31 -6.74 16.30
N THR A 315 -10.44 -7.31 15.47
CA THR A 315 -9.48 -6.56 14.62
C THR A 315 -10.13 -5.90 13.40
N GLY A 316 -11.47 -5.79 13.36
CA GLY A 316 -12.20 -5.16 12.25
C GLY A 316 -12.18 -5.95 10.95
N GLY A 317 -11.83 -7.24 10.98
CA GLY A 317 -11.76 -8.10 9.80
C GLY A 317 -10.55 -7.83 8.92
N ALA A 318 -9.44 -7.34 9.50
CA ALA A 318 -8.19 -7.05 8.79
C ALA A 318 -7.80 -8.20 7.86
N PRO A 319 -7.52 -7.95 6.56
CA PRO A 319 -7.29 -9.02 5.57
C PRO A 319 -6.19 -9.99 5.98
N SER A 320 -5.10 -9.50 6.56
CA SER A 320 -3.98 -10.32 7.04
C SER A 320 -4.37 -11.29 8.16
N VAL A 321 -5.21 -10.84 9.10
CA VAL A 321 -5.72 -11.69 10.20
C VAL A 321 -6.64 -12.76 9.64
N ARG A 322 -7.56 -12.40 8.75
CA ARG A 322 -8.48 -13.34 8.12
C ARG A 322 -7.74 -14.47 7.41
N ARG A 323 -6.74 -14.14 6.58
CA ARG A 323 -5.93 -15.14 5.87
C ARG A 323 -5.17 -16.04 6.84
N ALA A 324 -4.50 -15.46 7.83
CA ALA A 324 -3.77 -16.23 8.84
C ALA A 324 -4.70 -17.13 9.66
N SER A 325 -5.90 -16.67 10.04
CA SER A 325 -6.91 -17.46 10.75
C SER A 325 -7.38 -18.65 9.89
N ILE A 326 -7.61 -18.45 8.59
CA ILE A 326 -7.98 -19.53 7.65
C ILE A 326 -6.83 -20.53 7.52
N MET A 327 -5.61 -20.06 7.28
CA MET A 327 -4.41 -20.90 7.15
C MET A 327 -4.15 -21.73 8.41
N ALA A 328 -4.22 -21.11 9.59
CA ALA A 328 -4.13 -21.79 10.87
C ALA A 328 -5.23 -22.85 11.03
N SER A 329 -6.48 -22.50 10.73
CA SER A 329 -7.61 -23.43 10.83
C SER A 329 -7.44 -24.66 9.93
N VAL A 330 -6.99 -24.46 8.68
CA VAL A 330 -6.72 -25.57 7.74
C VAL A 330 -5.61 -26.48 8.26
N LEU A 331 -4.52 -25.90 8.78
CA LEU A 331 -3.41 -26.67 9.32
C LEU A 331 -3.83 -27.49 10.55
N LEU A 332 -4.54 -26.85 11.50
CA LEU A 332 -5.09 -27.48 12.70
C LEU A 332 -6.10 -28.58 12.37
N ALA A 333 -7.00 -28.35 11.42
CA ALA A 333 -7.95 -29.37 10.96
C ALA A 333 -7.23 -30.58 10.35
N GLY A 334 -6.17 -30.35 9.56
CA GLY A 334 -5.32 -31.41 9.00
C GLY A 334 -4.69 -32.29 10.10
N TYR A 335 -4.16 -31.66 11.16
CA TYR A 335 -3.64 -32.39 12.32
C TYR A 335 -4.71 -33.18 13.07
N THR A 336 -5.91 -32.61 13.25
CA THR A 336 -7.03 -33.28 13.94
C THR A 336 -7.53 -34.50 13.17
N LEU A 337 -7.52 -34.43 11.84
CA LEU A 337 -7.87 -35.55 10.95
C LEU A 337 -6.80 -36.67 10.91
N GLY A 338 -5.66 -36.50 11.59
CA GLY A 338 -4.58 -37.49 11.60
C GLY A 338 -3.88 -37.67 10.25
N ARG A 339 -4.01 -36.68 9.35
CA ARG A 339 -3.37 -36.73 8.02
C ARG A 339 -1.95 -36.19 8.07
N GLU A 340 -1.05 -36.77 7.27
CA GLU A 340 0.25 -36.17 6.99
C GLU A 340 0.04 -34.82 6.29
N ALA A 341 0.30 -33.73 7.00
CA ALA A 341 0.14 -32.38 6.47
C ALA A 341 1.30 -32.04 5.55
N PHE A 342 1.09 -32.11 4.24
CA PHE A 342 2.00 -31.51 3.27
C PHE A 342 1.84 -29.99 3.30
N PRO A 343 2.83 -29.20 3.76
CA PRO A 343 2.61 -27.78 4.04
C PRO A 343 2.20 -26.96 2.80
N LEU A 344 2.74 -27.28 1.61
CA LEU A 344 2.33 -26.67 0.35
C LEU A 344 0.88 -26.98 -0.02
N ASN A 345 0.42 -28.20 0.23
CA ASN A 345 -0.97 -28.58 -0.06
C ASN A 345 -1.93 -27.90 0.92
N SER A 346 -1.55 -27.78 2.20
CA SER A 346 -2.31 -27.04 3.20
C SER A 346 -2.41 -25.55 2.86
N LEU A 347 -1.31 -24.94 2.41
CA LEU A 347 -1.31 -23.56 1.92
C LEU A 347 -2.26 -23.40 0.73
N ALA A 348 -2.18 -24.30 -0.26
CA ALA A 348 -3.06 -24.26 -1.42
C ALA A 348 -4.54 -24.46 -1.07
N VAL A 349 -4.87 -25.30 -0.08
CA VAL A 349 -6.25 -25.44 0.42
C VAL A 349 -6.72 -24.14 1.07
N ALA A 350 -5.88 -23.49 1.87
CA ALA A 350 -6.24 -22.19 2.47
C ALA A 350 -6.48 -21.12 1.40
N ASP A 351 -5.63 -21.06 0.38
CA ASP A 351 -5.78 -20.13 -0.75
C ASP A 351 -7.03 -20.41 -1.58
N LEU A 352 -7.36 -21.68 -1.81
CA LEU A 352 -8.61 -22.07 -2.47
C LEU A 352 -9.83 -21.58 -1.68
N ILE A 353 -9.84 -21.73 -0.36
CA ILE A 353 -10.94 -21.24 0.49
C ILE A 353 -11.04 -19.71 0.37
N ILE A 354 -9.91 -18.99 0.46
CA ILE A 354 -9.88 -17.53 0.36
C ILE A 354 -10.41 -17.05 -1.00
N LEU A 355 -9.91 -17.61 -2.11
CA LEU A 355 -10.33 -17.22 -3.46
C LEU A 355 -11.77 -17.65 -3.78
N THR A 356 -12.26 -18.73 -3.17
CA THR A 356 -13.67 -19.13 -3.28
C THR A 356 -14.59 -18.17 -2.52
N ILE A 357 -14.11 -17.50 -1.46
CA ILE A 357 -14.89 -16.46 -0.79
C ILE A 357 -14.86 -15.17 -1.63
N ASN A 358 -13.68 -14.73 -2.06
CA ASN A 358 -13.51 -13.55 -2.91
C ASN A 358 -12.36 -13.76 -3.90
N PRO A 359 -12.64 -13.95 -5.22
CA PRO A 359 -11.59 -14.15 -6.21
C PRO A 359 -10.72 -12.90 -6.42
N LEU A 360 -11.23 -11.70 -6.09
CA LEU A 360 -10.50 -10.45 -6.24
C LEU A 360 -9.32 -10.32 -5.25
N GLU A 361 -9.26 -11.16 -4.21
CA GLU A 361 -8.11 -11.23 -3.31
C GLU A 361 -6.80 -11.58 -4.03
N LEU A 362 -6.86 -12.21 -5.21
CA LEU A 362 -5.67 -12.49 -6.03
C LEU A 362 -4.91 -11.20 -6.41
N TYR A 363 -5.62 -10.08 -6.57
CA TYR A 363 -5.04 -8.78 -6.91
C TYR A 363 -4.60 -7.97 -5.68
N HIS A 364 -4.82 -8.48 -4.47
CA HIS A 364 -4.40 -7.78 -3.27
C HIS A 364 -2.90 -8.02 -2.98
N PRO A 365 -2.09 -6.96 -2.83
CA PRO A 365 -0.67 -7.09 -2.50
C PRO A 365 -0.44 -7.94 -1.24
N GLY A 366 -1.31 -7.78 -0.23
CA GLY A 366 -1.22 -8.52 1.03
C GLY A 366 -1.38 -10.04 0.85
N PHE A 367 -2.26 -10.48 -0.04
CA PHE A 367 -2.44 -11.91 -0.36
C PHE A 367 -1.17 -12.46 -1.02
N LEU A 368 -0.69 -11.79 -2.08
CA LEU A 368 0.52 -12.17 -2.81
C LEU A 368 1.74 -12.24 -1.88
N MET A 369 1.96 -11.23 -1.04
CA MET A 369 3.09 -11.19 -0.12
C MET A 369 3.01 -12.28 0.96
N THR A 370 1.82 -12.55 1.50
CA THR A 370 1.64 -13.60 2.52
C THR A 370 1.97 -14.98 1.94
N ASN A 371 1.47 -15.25 0.73
CA ASN A 371 1.68 -16.53 0.06
C ASN A 371 3.11 -16.68 -0.47
N ALA A 372 3.71 -15.61 -0.99
CA ALA A 372 5.11 -15.61 -1.40
C ALA A 372 6.06 -15.87 -0.21
N ALA A 373 5.78 -15.27 0.95
CA ALA A 373 6.54 -15.55 2.18
C ALA A 373 6.40 -17.02 2.60
N ALA A 374 5.16 -17.51 2.74
CA ALA A 374 4.89 -18.87 3.20
C ALA A 374 5.46 -19.93 2.24
N ALA A 375 5.22 -19.78 0.93
CA ALA A 375 5.73 -20.70 -0.08
C ALA A 375 7.27 -20.72 -0.11
N SER A 376 7.91 -19.56 -0.03
CA SER A 376 9.38 -19.47 -0.04
C SER A 376 9.99 -20.11 1.21
N ILE A 377 9.42 -19.91 2.40
CA ILE A 377 9.84 -20.60 3.62
C ILE A 377 9.69 -22.13 3.46
N ILE A 378 8.53 -22.60 3.02
CA ILE A 378 8.24 -24.04 2.89
C ILE A 378 9.17 -24.72 1.88
N VAL A 379 9.56 -24.01 0.81
CA VAL A 379 10.36 -24.56 -0.29
C VAL A 379 11.87 -24.42 -0.06
N LEU A 380 12.35 -23.25 0.39
CA LEU A 380 13.78 -22.95 0.48
C LEU A 380 14.42 -23.51 1.75
N ILE A 381 13.73 -23.50 2.89
CA ILE A 381 14.31 -23.97 4.17
C ILE A 381 14.73 -25.44 4.13
N PRO A 382 13.95 -26.39 3.58
CA PRO A 382 14.41 -27.78 3.45
C PRO A 382 15.66 -27.91 2.58
N ILE A 383 15.80 -27.07 1.53
CA ILE A 383 16.95 -27.08 0.62
C ILE A 383 18.21 -26.59 1.34
N TRP A 384 18.10 -25.50 2.11
CA TRP A 384 19.22 -24.92 2.84
C TRP A 384 19.62 -25.77 4.06
N SER A 385 18.65 -26.27 4.81
CA SER A 385 18.89 -27.06 6.02
C SER A 385 19.39 -28.48 5.73
N GLY A 386 19.11 -29.06 4.55
CA GLY A 386 19.57 -30.39 4.17
C GLY A 386 21.10 -30.58 4.16
N ARG A 387 21.88 -29.49 4.16
CA ARG A 387 23.36 -29.51 4.27
C ARG A 387 23.89 -29.16 5.66
N LEU A 388 23.05 -28.69 6.58
CA LEU A 388 23.41 -28.39 7.97
C LEU A 388 23.17 -29.60 8.92
N GLN A 389 22.77 -30.74 8.36
CA GLN A 389 22.40 -31.96 9.09
C GLN A 389 23.57 -32.95 9.28
N GLU A 390 24.83 -32.51 9.21
CA GLU A 390 25.91 -33.36 9.75
C GLU A 390 25.85 -33.33 11.28
N PRO A 391 25.68 -34.48 11.95
CA PRO A 391 25.65 -34.54 13.40
C PRO A 391 27.04 -34.23 13.95
N GLY A 392 27.20 -33.05 14.56
CA GLY A 392 28.40 -32.69 15.31
C GLY A 392 28.06 -32.42 16.76
N ASP A 393 28.62 -33.22 17.67
CA ASP A 393 28.36 -33.29 19.13
C ASP A 393 28.70 -32.05 19.97
N SER A 394 28.89 -30.87 19.38
CA SER A 394 29.27 -29.67 20.12
C SER A 394 28.08 -28.74 20.36
N ASN A 395 27.84 -28.36 21.63
CA ASN A 395 26.85 -27.37 22.05
C ASN A 395 26.92 -26.04 21.27
N TRP A 396 28.11 -25.68 20.76
CA TRP A 396 28.31 -24.52 19.88
C TRP A 396 27.62 -24.69 18.52
N LYS A 397 27.74 -25.87 17.89
CA LYS A 397 27.09 -26.17 16.60
C LYS A 397 25.57 -26.16 16.72
N GLN A 398 25.02 -26.55 17.88
CA GLN A 398 23.58 -26.52 18.13
C GLN A 398 23.04 -25.09 18.28
N ARG A 399 23.76 -24.20 18.97
CA ARG A 399 23.40 -22.76 19.06
C ARG A 399 23.54 -22.06 17.71
N ALA A 400 24.64 -22.32 16.99
CA ALA A 400 24.83 -21.82 15.63
C ALA A 400 23.72 -22.29 14.69
N ARG A 401 23.26 -23.54 14.81
CA ARG A 401 22.15 -24.08 14.03
C ARG A 401 20.81 -23.40 14.33
N PHE A 402 20.52 -23.08 15.59
CA PHE A 402 19.31 -22.33 15.95
C PHE A 402 19.31 -20.92 15.32
N LEU A 403 20.45 -20.22 15.39
CA LEU A 403 20.62 -18.90 14.76
C LEU A 403 20.55 -18.98 13.23
N LEU A 404 21.18 -19.99 12.62
CA LEU A 404 21.14 -20.24 11.17
C LEU A 404 19.72 -20.61 10.68
N GLN A 405 18.92 -21.29 11.51
CA GLN A 405 17.52 -21.58 11.18
C GLN A 405 16.65 -20.33 11.26
N GLY A 406 16.79 -19.50 12.32
CA GLY A 406 16.02 -18.25 12.44
C GLY A 406 16.35 -17.25 11.33
N THR A 407 17.63 -17.03 11.06
CA THR A 407 18.10 -16.19 9.93
C THR A 407 17.69 -16.78 8.58
N GLY A 408 17.73 -18.11 8.44
CA GLY A 408 17.25 -18.80 7.25
C GLY A 408 15.77 -18.53 6.97
N VAL A 409 14.90 -18.57 7.99
CA VAL A 409 13.46 -18.27 7.81
C VAL A 409 13.25 -16.84 7.33
N THR A 410 13.90 -15.86 7.96
CA THR A 410 13.82 -14.45 7.54
C THR A 410 14.35 -14.26 6.13
N LEU A 411 15.47 -14.88 5.78
CA LEU A 411 16.05 -14.80 4.45
C LEU A 411 15.14 -15.45 3.40
N ALA A 412 14.57 -16.62 3.68
CA ALA A 412 13.64 -17.29 2.77
C ALA A 412 12.38 -16.45 2.52
N ALA A 413 11.83 -15.85 3.58
CA ALA A 413 10.71 -14.92 3.45
C ALA A 413 11.10 -13.69 2.62
N MET A 414 12.29 -13.11 2.86
CA MET A 414 12.78 -11.93 2.15
C MET A 414 13.00 -12.22 0.65
N VAL A 415 13.59 -13.35 0.29
CA VAL A 415 13.72 -13.81 -1.10
C VAL A 415 12.35 -13.93 -1.78
N GLY A 416 11.34 -14.38 -1.04
CA GLY A 416 9.97 -14.47 -1.52
C GLY A 416 9.28 -13.13 -1.69
N VAL A 417 9.46 -12.19 -0.76
CA VAL A 417 8.62 -10.99 -0.63
C VAL A 417 9.27 -9.72 -1.20
N ALA A 418 10.60 -9.63 -1.23
CA ALA A 418 11.32 -8.42 -1.63
C ALA A 418 10.92 -7.85 -3.00
N PRO A 419 10.76 -8.64 -4.07
CA PRO A 419 10.34 -8.10 -5.37
C PRO A 419 8.94 -7.49 -5.34
N LEU A 420 8.01 -8.10 -4.58
CA LEU A 420 6.65 -7.57 -4.42
C LEU A 420 6.65 -6.30 -3.57
N VAL A 421 7.49 -6.24 -2.53
CA VAL A 421 7.62 -5.01 -1.72
C VAL A 421 8.20 -3.88 -2.55
N ALA A 422 9.21 -4.17 -3.37
CA ALA A 422 9.77 -3.20 -4.31
C ALA A 422 8.70 -2.73 -5.32
N LEU A 423 7.94 -3.65 -5.91
CA LEU A 423 6.89 -3.32 -6.89
C LEU A 423 5.75 -2.47 -6.30
N TYR A 424 5.23 -2.82 -5.12
CA TYR A 424 4.04 -2.16 -4.57
C TYR A 424 4.36 -0.97 -3.65
N PHE A 425 5.50 -0.96 -2.98
CA PHE A 425 5.87 0.08 -2.02
C PHE A 425 7.06 0.94 -2.46
N GLY A 426 7.72 0.58 -3.57
CA GLY A 426 8.80 1.36 -4.16
C GLY A 426 10.10 1.35 -3.34
N THR A 427 10.25 0.40 -2.42
CA THR A 427 11.35 0.38 -1.44
C THR A 427 11.91 -1.02 -1.24
N PHE A 428 13.21 -1.11 -1.02
CA PHE A 428 13.91 -2.32 -0.59
C PHE A 428 14.82 -1.98 0.58
N SER A 429 14.73 -2.74 1.68
CA SER A 429 15.52 -2.49 2.89
C SER A 429 16.52 -3.62 3.11
N PRO A 430 17.80 -3.44 2.75
CA PRO A 430 18.84 -4.45 2.97
C PRO A 430 19.03 -4.78 4.46
N VAL A 431 18.86 -3.77 5.32
CA VAL A 431 19.02 -3.87 6.77
C VAL A 431 17.93 -4.76 7.40
N ALA A 432 16.84 -5.05 6.69
CA ALA A 432 15.73 -5.86 7.18
C ALA A 432 16.17 -7.23 7.70
N LEU A 433 17.19 -7.86 7.11
CA LEU A 433 17.68 -9.15 7.59
C LEU A 433 18.19 -9.07 9.04
N LEU A 434 18.94 -8.01 9.36
CA LEU A 434 19.50 -7.79 10.70
C LEU A 434 18.49 -7.17 11.65
N ALA A 435 17.68 -6.21 11.18
CA ALA A 435 16.67 -5.53 11.99
C ALA A 435 15.52 -6.45 12.41
N ASN A 436 15.11 -7.40 11.56
CA ASN A 436 14.00 -8.31 11.86
C ASN A 436 14.27 -9.20 13.08
N ILE A 437 15.52 -9.59 13.35
CA ILE A 437 15.84 -10.48 14.46
C ILE A 437 15.46 -9.84 15.82
N PRO A 438 16.04 -8.70 16.22
CA PRO A 438 15.68 -8.07 17.48
C PRO A 438 14.26 -7.50 17.44
N VAL A 439 13.81 -6.87 16.34
CA VAL A 439 12.49 -6.24 16.28
C VAL A 439 11.36 -7.27 16.45
N VAL A 440 11.40 -8.39 15.72
CA VAL A 440 10.36 -9.43 15.83
C VAL A 440 10.41 -10.09 17.21
N MET A 441 11.60 -10.32 17.79
CA MET A 441 11.73 -10.86 19.15
C MET A 441 11.14 -9.92 20.20
N LEU A 442 11.45 -8.62 20.13
CA LEU A 442 10.95 -7.62 21.06
C LEU A 442 9.43 -7.46 20.95
N VAL A 443 8.89 -7.39 19.72
CA VAL A 443 7.43 -7.30 19.51
C VAL A 443 6.71 -8.58 19.94
N SER A 444 7.29 -9.75 19.69
CA SER A 444 6.73 -11.01 20.21
C SER A 444 6.71 -11.01 21.73
N GLY A 445 7.82 -10.62 22.37
CA GLY A 445 7.93 -10.50 23.83
C GLY A 445 6.93 -9.51 24.42
N MET A 446 6.79 -8.34 23.78
CA MET A 446 5.81 -7.31 24.11
C MET A 446 4.39 -7.90 24.13
N LEU A 447 4.04 -8.73 23.15
CA LEU A 447 2.72 -9.39 23.10
C LEU A 447 2.56 -10.49 24.16
N TYR A 448 3.62 -11.28 24.40
CA TYR A 448 3.65 -12.26 25.48
C TYR A 448 3.50 -11.63 26.86
N ALA A 449 3.85 -10.35 27.02
CA ALA A 449 3.68 -9.62 28.26
C ALA A 449 2.26 -9.01 28.38
N ILE A 450 1.80 -8.30 27.35
CA ILE A 450 0.52 -7.55 27.43
C ILE A 450 -0.72 -8.44 27.41
N LEU A 451 -0.72 -9.55 26.65
CA LEU A 451 -1.91 -10.41 26.57
C LEU A 451 -2.23 -11.05 27.94
N PRO A 452 -1.26 -11.67 28.66
CA PRO A 452 -1.48 -12.09 30.03
C PRO A 452 -1.80 -10.93 30.98
N ALA A 453 -1.19 -9.75 30.82
CA ALA A 453 -1.52 -8.57 31.63
C ALA A 453 -3.01 -8.23 31.53
N LEU A 454 -3.55 -8.19 30.32
CA LEU A 454 -4.97 -7.93 30.06
C LEU A 454 -5.88 -9.04 30.62
N VAL A 455 -5.44 -10.29 30.64
CA VAL A 455 -6.21 -11.38 31.27
C VAL A 455 -6.16 -11.33 32.80
N CYS A 456 -5.03 -10.91 33.38
CA CYS A 456 -4.84 -10.82 34.82
C CYS A 456 -5.46 -9.57 35.46
N ALA A 457 -5.60 -8.47 34.70
CA ALA A 457 -6.10 -7.18 35.18
C ALA A 457 -7.38 -7.23 36.05
N PRO A 458 -8.43 -8.02 35.71
CA PRO A 458 -9.65 -8.08 36.51
C PRO A 458 -9.49 -8.88 37.81
N PHE A 459 -8.49 -9.76 37.90
CA PHE A 459 -8.30 -10.64 39.06
C PHE A 459 -7.20 -10.14 40.01
N ALA A 460 -6.13 -9.58 39.46
CA ALA A 460 -4.96 -9.15 40.22
C ALA A 460 -4.24 -8.00 39.49
N MET A 461 -4.50 -6.76 39.93
CA MET A 461 -3.95 -5.56 39.30
C MET A 461 -2.41 -5.49 39.39
N PHE A 462 -1.81 -5.90 40.51
CA PHE A 462 -0.35 -5.84 40.69
C PHE A 462 0.43 -6.69 39.66
N PRO A 463 0.19 -8.01 39.51
CA PRO A 463 0.89 -8.79 38.48
C PRO A 463 0.50 -8.35 37.06
N ALA A 464 -0.72 -7.85 36.84
CA ALA A 464 -1.10 -7.27 35.56
C ALA A 464 -0.26 -6.04 35.22
N GLN A 465 -0.02 -5.14 36.19
CA GLN A 465 0.81 -3.95 35.99
C GLN A 465 2.27 -4.32 35.72
N VAL A 466 2.85 -5.26 36.46
CA VAL A 466 4.24 -5.73 36.23
C VAL A 466 4.41 -6.27 34.80
N LEU A 467 3.45 -7.06 34.33
CA LEU A 467 3.44 -7.57 32.95
C LEU A 467 3.23 -6.45 31.93
N ALA A 468 2.37 -5.47 32.22
CA ALA A 468 2.14 -4.33 31.35
C ALA A 468 3.39 -3.44 31.24
N ASP A 469 4.09 -3.17 32.34
CA ASP A 469 5.33 -2.39 32.38
C ASP A 469 6.45 -3.10 31.60
N ALA A 470 6.55 -4.43 31.73
CA ALA A 470 7.46 -5.24 30.93
C ALA A 470 7.11 -5.15 29.43
N GLY A 471 5.82 -5.22 29.10
CA GLY A 471 5.32 -5.01 27.74
C GLY A 471 5.69 -3.63 27.20
N TRP A 472 5.46 -2.57 27.99
CA TRP A 472 5.79 -1.20 27.63
C TRP A 472 7.29 -1.01 27.37
N PHE A 473 8.14 -1.57 28.23
CA PHE A 473 9.60 -1.55 28.04
C PHE A 473 10.02 -2.24 26.74
N LEU A 474 9.43 -3.40 26.42
CA LEU A 474 9.71 -4.10 25.17
C LEU A 474 9.20 -3.35 23.93
N ALA A 475 8.06 -2.68 24.04
CA ALA A 475 7.53 -1.80 22.99
C ALA A 475 8.50 -0.64 22.71
N ARG A 476 8.97 0.01 23.78
CA ARG A 476 9.96 1.09 23.70
C ARG A 476 11.26 0.61 23.04
N ALA A 477 11.80 -0.51 23.52
CA ALA A 477 13.01 -1.10 22.98
C ALA A 477 12.85 -1.46 21.49
N ALA A 478 11.68 -1.93 21.07
CA ALA A 478 11.40 -2.22 19.66
C ALA A 478 11.44 -0.95 18.78
N ILE A 479 10.83 0.15 19.25
CA ILE A 479 10.84 1.44 18.55
C ILE A 479 12.28 1.99 18.46
N GLU A 480 13.04 1.96 19.56
CA GLU A 480 14.42 2.44 19.58
C GLU A 480 15.36 1.58 18.72
N THR A 481 15.13 0.27 18.70
CA THR A 481 15.86 -0.64 17.79
C THR A 481 15.56 -0.32 16.34
N ALA A 482 14.29 -0.06 15.99
CA ALA A 482 13.92 0.37 14.65
C ALA A 482 14.55 1.73 14.30
N ALA A 483 14.59 2.67 15.26
CA ALA A 483 15.26 3.97 15.09
C ALA A 483 16.76 3.81 14.79
N PHE A 484 17.45 2.94 15.54
CA PHE A 484 18.86 2.64 15.34
C PHE A 484 19.15 2.07 13.95
N PHE A 485 18.36 1.10 13.49
CA PHE A 485 18.58 0.53 12.15
C PHE A 485 18.14 1.47 11.02
N SER A 486 17.16 2.34 11.28
CA SER A 486 16.69 3.35 10.32
C SER A 486 17.74 4.45 10.07
N SER A 487 18.60 4.75 11.05
CA SER A 487 19.65 5.77 10.91
C SER A 487 20.88 5.28 10.13
N LEU A 488 20.98 3.98 9.82
CA LEU A 488 22.09 3.44 9.04
C LEU A 488 22.03 3.90 7.58
N PRO A 489 23.20 4.18 6.95
CA PRO A 489 23.23 4.50 5.53
C PRO A 489 22.71 3.31 4.71
N TYR A 490 21.91 3.60 3.69
CA TYR A 490 21.23 2.59 2.85
C TYR A 490 20.24 1.68 3.62
N ALA A 491 19.70 2.13 4.76
CA ALA A 491 18.64 1.40 5.47
C ALA A 491 17.45 1.07 4.55
N SER A 492 17.04 2.04 3.73
CA SER A 492 16.09 1.83 2.63
C SER A 492 16.66 2.37 1.31
N ILE A 493 16.41 1.62 0.25
CA ILE A 493 16.76 1.98 -1.13
C ILE A 493 15.45 2.09 -1.90
N ASN A 494 15.20 3.26 -2.48
CA ASN A 494 14.06 3.45 -3.37
C ASN A 494 14.32 2.68 -4.67
N CYS A 495 13.39 1.81 -5.04
CA CYS A 495 13.47 1.02 -6.28
C CYS A 495 12.05 0.80 -6.81
N ASN A 496 11.87 0.95 -8.12
CA ASN A 496 10.57 0.76 -8.76
C ASN A 496 10.73 -0.23 -9.93
N PRO A 497 10.80 -1.54 -9.65
CA PRO A 497 11.03 -2.53 -10.70
C PRO A 497 9.83 -2.61 -11.65
N PRO A 498 10.07 -2.78 -12.97
CA PRO A 498 9.01 -3.06 -13.91
C PRO A 498 8.34 -4.41 -13.59
N GLN A 499 7.06 -4.54 -13.91
CA GLN A 499 6.26 -5.72 -13.59
C GLN A 499 6.84 -6.99 -14.22
N GLU A 500 7.37 -6.89 -15.44
CA GLU A 500 8.00 -7.97 -16.19
C GLU A 500 9.26 -8.48 -15.47
N GLY A 501 10.03 -7.57 -14.86
CA GLY A 501 11.23 -7.91 -14.09
C GLY A 501 10.89 -8.74 -12.85
N VAL A 502 9.76 -8.46 -12.20
CA VAL A 502 9.27 -9.23 -11.05
C VAL A 502 8.81 -10.63 -11.47
N VAL A 503 8.12 -10.75 -12.62
CA VAL A 503 7.73 -12.06 -13.17
C VAL A 503 8.97 -12.89 -13.51
N LEU A 504 9.94 -12.29 -14.19
CA LEU A 504 11.20 -12.95 -14.54
C LEU A 504 11.94 -13.43 -13.29
N TYR A 505 11.98 -12.62 -12.23
CA TYR A 505 12.57 -13.01 -10.94
C TYR A 505 11.94 -14.31 -10.40
N TYR A 506 10.61 -14.41 -10.35
CA TYR A 506 9.94 -15.61 -9.84
C TYR A 506 10.13 -16.82 -10.75
N VAL A 507 10.15 -16.63 -12.07
CA VAL A 507 10.45 -17.71 -13.03
C VAL A 507 11.86 -18.26 -12.78
N ILE A 508 12.85 -17.38 -12.60
CA ILE A 508 14.23 -17.77 -12.26
C ILE A 508 14.24 -18.49 -10.90
N LEU A 509 13.58 -17.96 -9.87
CA LEU A 509 13.53 -18.57 -8.55
C LEU A 509 12.96 -19.99 -8.59
N VAL A 510 11.87 -20.21 -9.32
CA VAL A 510 11.26 -21.54 -9.50
C VAL A 510 12.19 -22.48 -10.27
N ALA A 511 12.80 -22.00 -11.37
CA ALA A 511 13.77 -22.78 -12.13
C ALA A 511 14.97 -23.20 -11.27
N LEU A 512 15.47 -22.31 -10.42
CA LEU A 512 16.53 -22.59 -9.45
C LEU A 512 16.10 -23.68 -8.47
N VAL A 513 14.95 -23.55 -7.82
CA VAL A 513 14.42 -24.56 -6.90
C VAL A 513 14.31 -25.94 -7.56
N ILE A 514 13.80 -26.00 -8.80
CA ILE A 514 13.67 -27.24 -9.55
C ILE A 514 15.05 -27.83 -9.85
N SER A 515 16.00 -27.01 -10.31
CA SER A 515 17.36 -27.45 -10.63
C SER A 515 18.10 -28.02 -9.41
N TRP A 516 17.92 -27.40 -8.24
CA TRP A 516 18.48 -27.89 -6.97
C TRP A 516 17.90 -29.24 -6.57
N LYS A 517 16.60 -29.46 -6.78
CA LYS A 517 15.97 -30.77 -6.52
C LYS A 517 16.43 -31.86 -7.47
N LEU A 518 16.75 -31.51 -8.73
CA LEU A 518 17.18 -32.46 -9.76
C LEU A 518 18.67 -32.81 -9.70
N GLN A 519 19.45 -32.18 -8.82
CA GLN A 519 20.88 -32.43 -8.52
C GLN A 519 21.88 -32.43 -9.69
N ARG A 520 21.48 -32.18 -10.95
CA ARG A 520 22.38 -32.29 -12.12
C ARG A 520 23.13 -31.00 -12.49
N TRP A 521 22.59 -29.81 -12.18
CA TRP A 521 23.18 -28.52 -12.58
C TRP A 521 22.96 -27.38 -11.56
N GLY A 522 22.48 -27.69 -10.35
CA GLY A 522 22.01 -26.70 -9.37
C GLY A 522 22.99 -25.55 -9.12
N PRO A 523 24.27 -25.79 -8.78
CA PRO A 523 25.22 -24.72 -8.49
C PRO A 523 25.51 -23.80 -9.69
N ALA A 524 25.71 -24.37 -10.88
CA ALA A 524 26.00 -23.61 -12.10
C ALA A 524 24.81 -22.74 -12.52
N LEU A 525 23.59 -23.30 -12.48
CA LEU A 525 22.37 -22.54 -12.75
C LEU A 525 22.08 -21.49 -11.68
N THR A 526 22.52 -21.69 -10.44
CA THR A 526 22.44 -20.68 -9.37
C THR A 526 23.36 -19.52 -9.62
N ALA A 527 24.61 -19.78 -10.02
CA ALA A 527 25.55 -18.73 -10.40
C ALA A 527 25.02 -17.92 -11.60
N ILE A 528 24.48 -18.59 -12.63
CA ILE A 528 23.86 -17.95 -13.80
C ILE A 528 22.59 -17.18 -13.41
N GLY A 529 21.74 -17.78 -12.58
CA GLY A 529 20.50 -17.16 -12.11
C GLY A 529 20.77 -15.92 -11.26
N ILE A 530 21.76 -15.96 -10.37
CA ILE A 530 22.24 -14.80 -9.62
C ILE A 530 22.82 -13.76 -10.57
N ALA A 531 23.65 -14.15 -11.55
CA ALA A 531 24.22 -13.21 -12.53
C ALA A 531 23.15 -12.53 -13.38
N LEU A 532 22.14 -13.28 -13.84
CA LEU A 532 20.98 -12.74 -14.57
C LEU A 532 20.13 -11.84 -13.69
N ASN A 533 19.95 -12.19 -12.40
CA ASN A 533 19.25 -11.33 -11.45
C ASN A 533 20.04 -10.04 -11.21
N VAL A 534 21.34 -10.13 -10.93
CA VAL A 534 22.21 -8.96 -10.75
C VAL A 534 22.29 -8.12 -12.02
N HIS A 535 22.21 -8.70 -13.21
CA HIS A 535 22.15 -7.95 -14.46
C HIS A 535 20.78 -7.26 -14.66
N ALA A 536 19.68 -8.00 -14.51
CA ALA A 536 18.32 -7.48 -14.66
C ALA A 536 17.99 -6.39 -13.63
N TRP A 537 18.50 -6.54 -12.40
CA TRP A 537 18.29 -5.60 -11.31
C TRP A 537 19.43 -4.57 -11.17
N GLY A 538 20.61 -4.83 -11.75
CA GLY A 538 21.74 -3.89 -11.79
C GLY A 538 21.38 -2.60 -12.50
N GLY A 539 20.58 -2.73 -13.57
CA GLY A 539 19.95 -1.61 -14.27
C GLY A 539 19.12 -0.71 -13.34
N LEU A 540 18.42 -1.25 -12.34
CA LEU A 540 17.62 -0.46 -11.38
C LEU A 540 18.48 0.36 -10.41
N PHE A 541 19.67 -0.15 -10.04
CA PHE A 541 20.61 0.60 -9.20
C PHE A 541 21.32 1.71 -9.99
N THR A 542 21.44 1.57 -11.33
CA THR A 542 22.05 2.57 -12.21
C THR A 542 21.03 3.51 -12.88
N ALA A 543 19.79 3.08 -13.09
CA ALA A 543 18.72 3.83 -13.77
C ALA A 543 18.08 4.91 -12.89
N SER A 544 18.37 4.91 -11.58
CA SER A 544 18.14 6.06 -10.70
C SER A 544 18.91 7.33 -11.12
N ARG A 545 19.66 7.29 -12.23
CA ARG A 545 20.35 8.43 -12.84
C ARG A 545 19.83 8.85 -14.22
N ALA A 546 18.89 8.14 -14.83
CA ALA A 546 18.26 8.61 -16.06
C ALA A 546 17.22 9.67 -15.69
N THR A 547 17.67 10.90 -15.50
CA THR A 547 16.79 12.04 -15.29
C THR A 547 15.90 12.22 -16.52
N PRO A 548 14.58 12.38 -16.37
CA PRO A 548 13.75 12.84 -17.48
C PRO A 548 14.35 14.15 -17.99
N ALA A 549 14.58 14.25 -19.30
CA ALA A 549 15.03 15.50 -19.91
C ALA A 549 13.87 16.49 -20.13
N ALA A 550 12.62 16.03 -19.91
CA ALA A 550 11.40 16.79 -20.15
C ALA A 550 10.76 17.27 -18.84
N VAL A 551 10.00 18.36 -18.94
CA VAL A 551 9.18 18.90 -17.84
C VAL A 551 8.08 17.90 -17.49
N GLU A 552 8.00 17.51 -16.23
CA GLU A 552 6.97 16.58 -15.73
C GLU A 552 5.81 17.36 -15.10
N ALA A 553 4.59 17.12 -15.57
CA ALA A 553 3.39 17.75 -15.04
C ALA A 553 2.72 16.85 -14.00
N VAL A 554 2.55 17.36 -12.79
CA VAL A 554 1.90 16.69 -11.66
C VAL A 554 0.55 17.35 -11.38
N ARG A 555 -0.54 16.60 -11.56
CA ARG A 555 -1.89 17.06 -11.23
C ARG A 555 -2.13 16.94 -9.73
N LEU A 556 -2.36 18.06 -9.06
CA LEU A 556 -2.70 18.13 -7.64
C LEU A 556 -4.22 18.22 -7.46
N ARG A 557 -4.68 18.33 -6.20
CA ARG A 557 -6.12 18.35 -5.87
C ARG A 557 -6.85 19.55 -6.47
N GLN A 558 -6.27 20.73 -6.26
CA GLN A 558 -6.83 22.03 -6.69
C GLN A 558 -5.88 22.80 -7.63
N ALA A 559 -4.69 22.28 -7.91
CA ALA A 559 -3.67 22.94 -8.72
C ALA A 559 -2.91 21.94 -9.60
N SER A 560 -1.95 22.42 -10.38
CA SER A 560 -0.95 21.59 -11.06
C SER A 560 0.45 22.10 -10.69
N ALA A 561 1.37 21.18 -10.47
CA ALA A 561 2.79 21.47 -10.28
C ALA A 561 3.56 20.98 -11.51
N TYR A 562 4.51 21.78 -11.97
CA TYR A 562 5.42 21.43 -13.06
C TYR A 562 6.82 21.25 -12.49
N LEU A 563 7.43 20.10 -12.75
CA LEU A 563 8.76 19.76 -12.27
C LEU A 563 9.75 19.92 -13.42
N PHE A 564 10.76 20.75 -13.21
CA PHE A 564 11.84 21.02 -14.15
C PHE A 564 13.11 20.29 -13.70
N PRO A 565 13.49 19.18 -14.36
CA PRO A 565 14.70 18.43 -14.02
C PRO A 565 15.97 19.23 -14.31
N ASP A 566 16.96 19.19 -13.41
CA ASP A 566 18.24 19.88 -13.57
C ASP A 566 19.31 19.05 -14.32
N GLY A 567 18.94 17.86 -14.78
CA GLY A 567 19.84 16.90 -15.45
C GLY A 567 20.75 16.11 -14.50
N THR A 568 20.97 16.55 -13.26
CA THR A 568 21.81 15.88 -12.24
C THR A 568 21.02 15.04 -11.24
N GLY A 569 19.69 15.15 -11.28
CA GLY A 569 18.76 14.41 -10.43
C GLY A 569 17.92 15.32 -9.53
N GLY A 570 18.24 16.61 -9.45
CA GLY A 570 17.38 17.60 -8.81
C GLY A 570 16.25 18.04 -9.73
N CYS A 571 15.27 18.72 -9.14
CA CYS A 571 14.22 19.39 -9.90
C CYS A 571 13.75 20.65 -9.18
N VAL A 572 13.33 21.65 -9.97
CA VAL A 572 12.63 22.83 -9.46
C VAL A 572 11.13 22.63 -9.66
N GLN A 573 10.34 22.87 -8.61
CA GLN A 573 8.88 22.84 -8.71
C GLN A 573 8.36 24.23 -9.04
N PHE A 574 7.47 24.31 -10.05
CA PHE A 574 6.71 25.51 -10.38
C PHE A 574 5.21 25.26 -10.19
N GLY A 575 4.53 26.15 -9.48
CA GLY A 575 3.12 26.00 -9.14
C GLY A 575 2.85 24.94 -8.10
N GLY A 576 1.56 24.70 -7.89
CA GLY A 576 1.05 23.88 -6.79
C GLY A 576 0.79 24.68 -5.51
N ASP A 577 0.25 23.99 -4.52
CA ASP A 577 -0.14 24.51 -3.20
C ASP A 577 0.73 23.87 -2.10
N ASP A 578 0.90 24.59 -0.99
CA ASP A 578 1.68 24.13 0.17
C ASP A 578 0.95 23.10 1.05
N SER A 579 -0.15 22.52 0.57
CA SER A 579 -0.83 21.50 1.36
C SER A 579 0.07 20.26 1.54
N PRO A 580 0.09 19.65 2.74
CA PRO A 580 0.86 18.42 2.98
C PRO A 580 0.53 17.29 1.98
N GLU A 581 -0.74 17.18 1.56
CA GLU A 581 -1.18 16.23 0.53
C GLU A 581 -0.54 16.51 -0.84
N SER A 582 -0.44 17.77 -1.25
CA SER A 582 0.20 18.15 -2.50
C SER A 582 1.70 17.90 -2.48
N LEU A 583 2.38 18.25 -1.39
CA LEU A 583 3.80 17.94 -1.21
C LEU A 583 4.08 16.44 -1.24
N THR A 584 3.25 15.62 -0.57
CA THR A 584 3.41 14.16 -0.63
C THR A 584 3.16 13.59 -2.03
N THR A 585 2.22 14.16 -2.78
CA THR A 585 1.94 13.79 -4.19
C THR A 585 3.13 14.12 -5.08
N VAL A 586 3.68 15.33 -4.98
CA VAL A 586 4.89 15.74 -5.71
C VAL A 586 6.08 14.84 -5.37
N ARG A 587 6.34 14.60 -4.08
CA ARG A 587 7.43 13.72 -3.63
C ARG A 587 7.26 12.30 -4.17
N ARG A 588 6.03 11.77 -4.23
CA ARG A 588 5.73 10.46 -4.79
C ARG A 588 6.02 10.42 -6.30
N HIS A 589 5.60 11.46 -7.02
CA HIS A 589 5.86 11.58 -8.45
C HIS A 589 7.36 11.69 -8.74
N CYS A 590 8.09 12.56 -8.03
CA CYS A 590 9.56 12.65 -8.14
C CYS A 590 10.21 11.28 -7.97
N ARG A 591 9.84 10.52 -6.93
CA ARG A 591 10.37 9.15 -6.71
C ARG A 591 10.04 8.18 -7.85
N HIS A 592 8.85 8.28 -8.43
CA HIS A 592 8.43 7.42 -9.53
C HIS A 592 9.27 7.65 -10.79
N VAL A 593 9.57 8.90 -11.10
CA VAL A 593 10.34 9.30 -12.29
C VAL A 593 11.86 9.32 -12.01
N GLY A 594 12.28 9.12 -10.76
CA GLY A 594 13.70 9.10 -10.37
C GLY A 594 14.31 10.48 -10.10
N LEU A 595 13.48 11.50 -9.89
CA LEU A 595 13.90 12.84 -9.44
C LEU A 595 14.02 12.88 -7.91
N ARG A 596 14.96 13.70 -7.42
CA ARG A 596 15.00 14.13 -6.02
C ARG A 596 13.82 15.03 -5.72
N THR A 597 13.44 15.10 -4.46
CA THR A 597 12.39 16.02 -4.03
C THR A 597 12.84 17.45 -4.31
N PRO A 598 11.95 18.33 -4.82
CA PRO A 598 12.34 19.69 -5.17
C PRO A 598 12.88 20.42 -3.95
N GLU A 599 14.08 20.98 -4.09
CA GLU A 599 14.71 21.82 -3.06
C GLU A 599 14.20 23.27 -3.17
N VAL A 600 13.69 23.65 -4.35
CA VAL A 600 13.15 24.97 -4.65
C VAL A 600 11.74 24.83 -5.20
N VAL A 601 10.79 25.53 -4.56
CA VAL A 601 9.38 25.62 -4.97
C VAL A 601 9.07 27.08 -5.33
N ILE A 602 8.57 27.31 -6.54
CA ILE A 602 8.18 28.62 -7.07
C ILE A 602 6.66 28.65 -7.18
N GLN A 603 5.99 29.42 -6.34
CA GLN A 603 4.54 29.61 -6.43
C GLN A 603 4.18 30.88 -7.19
N PRO A 604 3.31 30.81 -8.21
CA PRO A 604 2.71 32.00 -8.80
C PRO A 604 1.73 32.61 -7.79
N GLY A 605 2.00 33.82 -7.32
CA GLY A 605 1.09 34.55 -6.43
C GLY A 605 -0.25 34.80 -7.12
N SER A 606 -1.35 34.37 -6.49
CA SER A 606 -2.70 34.72 -6.93
C SER A 606 -2.91 36.23 -6.83
N SER A 607 -3.51 36.82 -7.87
CA SER A 607 -3.89 38.25 -7.89
C SER A 607 -4.96 38.63 -6.87
N ASP A 608 -5.57 37.66 -6.19
CA ASP A 608 -6.57 37.90 -5.16
C ASP A 608 -5.93 37.80 -3.78
N GLY A 609 -5.83 38.95 -3.14
CA GLY A 609 -5.23 39.12 -1.83
C GLY A 609 -6.04 38.42 -0.74
N SER A 610 -5.54 37.27 -0.27
CA SER A 610 -5.76 36.81 1.10
C SER A 610 -4.49 36.13 1.59
N VAL A 611 -3.65 36.90 2.28
CA VAL A 611 -2.44 36.45 2.95
C VAL A 611 -2.86 35.65 4.20
N GLY A 612 -2.72 34.34 4.13
CA GLY A 612 -2.55 33.47 5.30
C GLY A 612 -1.13 33.67 5.83
N ALA A 613 -1.01 33.83 7.14
CA ALA A 613 0.19 34.29 7.82
C ALA A 613 1.41 33.36 7.67
N GLY A 614 2.55 33.94 7.29
CA GLY A 614 3.88 33.33 7.40
C GLY A 614 4.67 33.36 6.09
N LEU A 615 5.47 34.42 5.92
CA LEU A 615 6.38 34.73 4.80
C LEU A 615 5.73 35.52 3.65
N SER A 616 6.19 36.77 3.48
CA SER A 616 5.69 37.74 2.50
C SER A 616 6.00 37.31 1.05
N PRO A 617 4.99 37.28 0.14
CA PRO A 617 5.20 36.97 -1.28
C PRO A 617 5.61 38.24 -2.04
N SER A 618 6.75 38.19 -2.73
CA SER A 618 7.09 39.16 -3.78
C SER A 618 7.05 38.43 -5.13
N THR A 619 6.05 38.77 -5.93
CA THR A 619 5.64 38.08 -7.16
C THR A 619 6.69 38.21 -8.27
N PHE A 620 7.33 37.10 -8.63
CA PHE A 620 8.06 36.95 -9.89
C PHE A 620 7.27 35.99 -10.78
N VAL A 621 7.00 36.39 -12.01
CA VAL A 621 6.49 35.47 -13.04
C VAL A 621 7.69 35.06 -13.87
N LEU A 622 8.01 33.77 -13.86
CA LEU A 622 9.12 33.20 -14.60
C LEU A 622 8.56 32.42 -15.79
N GLU A 623 8.77 32.92 -17.01
CA GLU A 623 8.41 32.22 -18.24
C GLU A 623 9.68 31.61 -18.86
N VAL A 624 9.60 30.43 -19.46
CA VAL A 624 10.73 29.83 -20.17
C VAL A 624 10.31 29.54 -21.61
N HIS A 625 10.97 30.19 -22.55
CA HIS A 625 10.80 29.96 -23.98
C HIS A 625 12.15 29.64 -24.60
N ASP A 626 12.24 28.53 -25.34
CA ASP A 626 13.43 28.10 -26.09
C ASP A 626 14.74 28.08 -25.28
N GLY A 627 14.67 27.70 -24.00
CA GLY A 627 15.85 27.62 -23.11
C GLY A 627 16.28 28.95 -22.48
N LEU A 628 15.54 30.03 -22.70
CA LEU A 628 15.75 31.34 -22.07
C LEU A 628 14.81 31.55 -20.89
N PHE A 629 15.35 32.08 -19.79
CA PHE A 629 14.58 32.43 -18.59
C PHE A 629 14.06 33.86 -18.69
N TYR A 630 12.74 34.04 -18.74
CA TYR A 630 12.07 35.33 -18.68
C TYR A 630 11.66 35.61 -17.24
N ILE A 631 12.22 36.64 -16.62
CA ILE A 631 11.80 37.07 -15.28
C ILE A 631 10.98 38.35 -15.42
N ILE A 632 9.68 38.26 -15.11
CA ILE A 632 8.72 39.35 -15.12
C ILE A 632 8.45 39.77 -13.67
N ALA A 633 8.90 40.96 -13.30
CA ALA A 633 8.72 41.51 -11.96
C ALA A 633 7.63 42.60 -11.98
N GLY A 634 6.61 42.45 -11.12
CA GLY A 634 5.47 43.40 -11.02
C GLY A 634 5.64 44.54 -10.02
N HIS A 635 6.77 44.63 -9.30
CA HIS A 635 6.95 45.56 -8.17
C HIS A 635 7.98 46.66 -8.41
N ARG A 636 7.73 47.82 -7.80
CA ARG A 636 8.40 49.12 -8.01
C ARG A 636 9.49 49.46 -6.98
N SER A 637 10.33 48.53 -6.50
CA SER A 637 11.31 48.86 -5.44
C SER A 637 12.74 48.32 -5.63
N CYS A 638 13.72 49.08 -5.14
CA CYS A 638 15.15 48.77 -5.15
C CYS A 638 15.49 47.42 -4.48
N ALA A 639 14.70 46.99 -3.49
CA ALA A 639 14.85 45.70 -2.83
C ALA A 639 14.65 44.50 -3.78
N VAL A 640 13.86 44.68 -4.85
CA VAL A 640 13.68 43.68 -5.90
C VAL A 640 15.00 43.43 -6.61
N VAL A 641 15.73 44.49 -7.01
CA VAL A 641 17.00 44.39 -7.75
C VAL A 641 18.07 43.64 -6.93
N THR A 642 18.20 43.94 -5.64
CA THR A 642 19.20 43.29 -4.78
C THR A 642 18.90 41.80 -4.56
N ARG A 643 17.63 41.41 -4.45
CA ARG A 643 17.23 40.00 -4.32
C ARG A 643 17.31 39.23 -5.64
N LEU A 644 16.99 39.89 -6.75
CA LEU A 644 17.14 39.33 -8.10
C LEU A 644 18.61 39.05 -8.42
N ARG A 645 19.50 39.97 -8.02
CA ARG A 645 20.94 39.80 -8.08
C ARG A 645 21.41 38.58 -7.29
N TYR A 646 21.01 38.46 -6.03
CA TYR A 646 21.34 37.29 -5.20
C TYR A 646 20.84 36.00 -5.85
N PHE A 647 19.62 35.99 -6.39
CA PHE A 647 19.04 34.82 -7.04
C PHE A 647 19.80 34.37 -8.29
N ILE A 648 20.12 35.30 -9.20
CA ILE A 648 20.84 34.98 -10.44
C ILE A 648 22.28 34.57 -10.14
N ASP A 649 22.97 35.30 -9.28
CA ASP A 649 24.38 35.04 -8.93
C ASP A 649 24.53 33.68 -8.22
N GLU A 650 23.55 33.25 -7.42
CA GLU A 650 23.63 32.03 -6.62
C GLU A 650 23.03 30.79 -7.30
N TYR A 651 21.94 30.94 -8.05
CA TYR A 651 21.15 29.79 -8.54
C TYR A 651 21.12 29.62 -10.05
N VAL A 652 21.51 30.64 -10.84
CA VAL A 652 21.51 30.55 -12.31
C VAL A 652 22.82 31.09 -12.92
N PRO A 653 24.02 30.63 -12.51
CA PRO A 653 25.25 31.37 -12.77
C PRO A 653 25.75 31.34 -14.24
N ARG A 654 25.00 30.72 -15.18
CA ARG A 654 25.45 30.45 -16.57
C ARG A 654 24.32 30.36 -17.61
N ALA A 655 23.09 30.72 -17.29
CA ALA A 655 22.02 30.72 -18.29
C ALA A 655 21.87 32.11 -18.91
N ASP A 656 21.42 32.17 -20.16
CA ASP A 656 20.97 33.41 -20.78
C ASP A 656 19.60 33.77 -20.20
N VAL A 657 19.55 34.86 -19.44
CA VAL A 657 18.39 35.39 -18.74
C VAL A 657 17.90 36.65 -19.44
N VAL A 658 16.63 36.69 -19.81
CA VAL A 658 15.96 37.87 -20.34
C VAL A 658 15.12 38.48 -19.23
N LEU A 659 15.47 39.70 -18.82
CA LEU A 659 14.72 40.45 -17.82
C LEU A 659 13.72 41.36 -18.53
N TYR A 660 12.43 41.03 -18.45
CA TYR A 660 11.35 41.82 -19.05
C TYR A 660 10.60 42.59 -17.96
N LEU A 661 10.66 43.92 -18.02
CA LEU A 661 10.11 44.81 -16.98
C LEU A 661 9.00 45.71 -17.56
N PRO A 662 7.77 45.20 -17.70
CA PRO A 662 6.68 46.00 -18.22
C PRO A 662 6.24 47.07 -17.19
N HIS A 663 6.26 48.34 -17.60
CA HIS A 663 5.75 49.49 -16.83
C HIS A 663 6.46 49.80 -15.50
N ALA A 664 7.71 49.37 -15.32
CA ALA A 664 8.49 49.65 -14.12
C ALA A 664 9.09 51.07 -14.16
N LYS A 665 8.57 51.98 -13.32
CA LYS A 665 9.24 53.26 -13.03
C LYS A 665 10.23 53.05 -11.89
N PHE A 666 11.51 52.99 -12.21
CA PHE A 666 12.58 53.00 -11.23
C PHE A 666 12.87 54.42 -10.76
N ASP A 667 13.22 54.61 -9.50
CA ASP A 667 13.92 55.82 -9.09
C ASP A 667 15.34 55.82 -9.70
N ALA A 668 15.95 57.01 -9.80
CA ALA A 668 17.23 57.19 -10.49
C ALA A 668 18.36 56.32 -9.87
N GLU A 669 18.28 56.07 -8.57
CA GLU A 669 19.25 55.26 -7.83
C GLU A 669 19.11 53.77 -8.16
N SER A 670 17.88 53.25 -8.23
CA SER A 670 17.60 51.87 -8.65
C SER A 670 17.96 51.63 -10.11
N TYR A 671 17.68 52.61 -10.99
CA TYR A 671 18.01 52.50 -12.41
C TYR A 671 19.53 52.44 -12.63
N LEU A 672 20.28 53.28 -11.91
CA LEU A 672 21.74 53.27 -11.94
C LEU A 672 22.31 51.94 -11.40
N ALA A 673 21.77 51.43 -10.30
CA ALA A 673 22.18 50.14 -9.75
C ALA A 673 21.94 48.97 -10.74
N LEU A 674 20.79 48.98 -11.42
CA LEU A 674 20.42 48.00 -12.44
C LEU A 674 21.34 48.07 -13.67
N GLN A 675 21.65 49.28 -14.16
CA GLN A 675 22.59 49.48 -15.26
C GLN A 675 24.01 49.05 -14.90
N THR A 676 24.45 49.37 -13.67
CA THR A 676 25.78 48.98 -13.17
C THR A 676 25.89 47.46 -13.07
N TRP A 677 24.83 46.79 -12.61
CA TRP A 677 24.77 45.34 -12.55
C TRP A 677 24.73 44.69 -13.94
N HIS A 678 23.90 45.17 -14.86
CA HIS A 678 23.88 44.72 -16.25
C HIS A 678 25.25 44.87 -16.94
N ALA A 679 25.95 45.98 -16.70
CA ALA A 679 27.29 46.20 -17.22
C ALA A 679 28.33 45.22 -16.62
N ALA A 680 28.13 44.77 -15.38
CA ALA A 680 28.99 43.81 -14.71
C ALA A 680 28.77 42.35 -15.15
N VAL A 681 27.58 42.01 -15.66
CA VAL A 681 27.13 40.62 -15.92
C VAL A 681 27.22 40.17 -17.39
N GLN A 682 27.75 40.98 -18.34
CA GLN A 682 27.80 40.66 -19.79
C GLN A 682 28.01 39.16 -20.15
N PRO A 683 27.46 38.60 -21.26
CA PRO A 683 26.28 38.92 -22.09
C PRO A 683 25.13 37.93 -21.83
N SER A 684 24.95 37.48 -20.58
CA SER A 684 23.91 36.53 -20.19
C SER A 684 22.65 37.18 -19.64
N LEU A 685 22.61 38.51 -19.47
CA LEU A 685 21.44 39.23 -18.96
C LEU A 685 21.00 40.29 -19.98
N PHE A 686 19.81 40.15 -20.57
CA PHE A 686 19.23 41.14 -21.49
C PHE A 686 18.13 41.93 -20.81
N LEU A 687 18.22 43.27 -20.81
CA LEU A 687 17.24 44.15 -20.19
C LEU A 687 16.32 44.77 -21.24
N LEU A 688 15.00 44.53 -21.15
CA LEU A 688 13.99 45.14 -22.01
C LEU A 688 13.09 46.09 -21.19
N ASP A 689 13.27 47.39 -21.41
CA ASP A 689 12.47 48.46 -20.82
C ASP A 689 11.42 48.97 -21.83
N ALA A 690 10.14 48.94 -21.45
CA ALA A 690 9.03 49.30 -22.33
C ALA A 690 8.85 50.82 -22.52
N GLU A 691 9.35 51.69 -21.62
CA GLU A 691 9.19 53.15 -21.81
C GLU A 691 10.06 53.67 -22.98
N ALA A 692 11.24 53.08 -23.20
CA ALA A 692 12.08 53.35 -24.37
C ALA A 692 11.44 52.90 -25.71
N VAL A 693 10.42 52.05 -25.66
CA VAL A 693 9.74 51.44 -26.83
C VAL A 693 8.46 52.19 -27.22
N SER A 694 8.05 53.22 -26.46
CA SER A 694 6.78 53.93 -26.68
C SER A 694 6.78 54.98 -27.82
N GLY A 695 7.83 55.05 -28.64
CA GLY A 695 7.88 55.85 -29.86
C GLY A 695 7.23 55.13 -31.07
N ARG A 696 5.91 55.24 -31.20
CA ARG A 696 5.06 54.95 -32.40
C ARG A 696 5.40 53.70 -33.23
N GLY A 697 4.50 52.71 -33.11
CA GLY A 697 4.19 51.60 -34.05
C GLY A 697 5.11 51.36 -35.24
N GLY A 698 5.90 50.28 -35.16
CA GLY A 698 6.69 49.74 -36.28
C GLY A 698 7.92 48.92 -35.86
N HIS A 699 8.46 49.16 -34.66
CA HIS A 699 9.84 48.75 -34.31
C HIS A 699 9.99 47.43 -33.53
N ALA A 700 8.93 46.80 -33.02
CA ALA A 700 9.03 45.46 -32.40
C ALA A 700 9.49 44.38 -33.40
N SER A 701 9.04 44.49 -34.66
CA SER A 701 9.49 43.60 -35.75
C SER A 701 10.95 43.84 -36.14
N GLN A 702 11.43 45.09 -36.09
CA GLN A 702 12.82 45.42 -36.39
C GLN A 702 13.77 44.97 -35.28
N LEU A 703 13.34 44.96 -34.01
CA LEU A 703 14.14 44.46 -32.89
C LEU A 703 14.27 42.93 -32.92
N ILE A 704 13.20 42.20 -33.27
CA ILE A 704 13.27 40.75 -33.53
C ILE A 704 14.16 40.46 -34.76
N GLN A 705 14.13 41.32 -35.79
CA GLN A 705 15.04 41.19 -36.94
C GLN A 705 16.51 41.50 -36.61
N VAL A 706 16.79 42.48 -35.74
CA VAL A 706 18.15 42.77 -35.26
C VAL A 706 18.65 41.64 -34.35
N PHE A 707 17.76 41.05 -33.55
CA PHE A 707 18.02 39.86 -32.72
C PHE A 707 18.32 38.62 -33.59
N ALA A 708 17.50 38.37 -34.62
CA ALA A 708 17.70 37.29 -35.60
C ALA A 708 18.98 37.48 -36.43
N ALA A 709 19.25 38.70 -36.92
CA ALA A 709 20.44 39.00 -37.73
C ALA A 709 21.76 38.88 -36.96
N ARG A 710 21.74 39.04 -35.62
CA ARG A 710 22.93 38.89 -34.77
C ARG A 710 23.17 37.44 -34.34
N HIS A 711 22.11 36.64 -34.19
CA HIS A 711 22.19 35.20 -33.87
C HIS A 711 22.27 34.27 -35.09
N GLU A 712 22.03 34.75 -36.31
CA GLU A 712 22.35 34.02 -37.55
C GLU A 712 23.85 33.71 -37.66
N ARG A 713 24.72 34.57 -37.10
CA ARG A 713 26.17 34.35 -37.03
C ARG A 713 26.62 33.36 -35.95
N ALA A 714 25.76 33.03 -34.99
CA ALA A 714 26.05 32.11 -33.90
C ALA A 714 25.45 30.71 -34.10
N GLY A 715 24.73 30.47 -35.20
CA GLY A 715 24.21 29.14 -35.58
C GLY A 715 23.14 28.56 -34.65
N LEU A 716 22.49 29.40 -33.83
CA LEU A 716 21.58 28.98 -32.76
C LEU A 716 20.09 29.20 -33.07
N VAL A 717 19.69 29.20 -34.35
CA VAL A 717 18.27 29.25 -34.71
C VAL A 717 17.94 28.14 -35.71
N ARG A 718 17.04 27.24 -35.29
CA ARG A 718 16.22 26.44 -36.18
C ARG A 718 14.80 26.34 -35.62
#